data_AF-A0A9P7H6N4-F1
#
_entry.id   AF-A0A9P7H6N4-F1
#
_cell.length_a   1.000
_cell.length_b   1.000
_cell.length_c   1.000
_cell.angle_alpha   90.00
_cell.angle_beta   90.00
_cell.angle_gamma   90.00
#
_symmetry.space_group_name_H-M   'P 1'
#
loop_
_entity.id
_entity.type
_entity.pdbx_description
1 polymer ?
#
loop_
_entity_poly.entity_id
_entity_poly.type
_entity_poly.pdbx_seq_one_letter_code
_entity_poly.pdbx_strand_id
1 'polypeptide(L)'
;MHTTCDSPFPTDQSPDMEDTRQLPNDITELAPRTGTSFLVNKGQRLTVIDPKGGQVSDLVAFNRHDTDEVISNGRTFDYADTIYLTTNHLLYSNRSNAMLKIVEDTCGRHDFLLTPCSKDTFRIIYGDLEPHHGCFGNLSLALSKYEIAPDRIPCAFNCFMNVPVDGKTGKFTVDAPISKAGDHIDFVAEMDLIVAITACSAGKSNGGSFKPIQYILALYDPCRQLGNKMTKKGSLEDALQGKGVHVDSDNRIWWDEDAEQHPRNWKVGTKTYTAALICWLEMYMTAISSSGTATADSAREEYGLSRTLAYFAFVTIYLLGQTIGSIFCSPISEVFGRRTIYILAATLFCISSAIVAAVPSIIAVYFGRFFQGVAAAIPATVAFGNFDDMYNAEHRIWVVYVYTILGMLGLALGPIYSTFITSSIGWRWVYYVSTIVMGVTAVACIFTRESNATQLLDKVIKQIQEETGIEDIKSGHEKGEKLTVSAFVQKTLFLPLKLLVTDPLVLFCAILCAIAFGLIYGLTESLTIVYTAAPFNFSQDNSSLAFIAIAIGEILNILPRFYDAYIYKKYRKIHRRILPESKITSFAIAAPLLAIGLWLFAWTIPPRVTYIPWPVSMIGLVMIGFSANDFSYVLFGYATDSYGKHAASAVSAISLTRTLTAGVFPLFTHQMYTGLGSNVATSILAAVASLFAFTPFLFLKYGEKLRHKSKFAADNEEALEQENFHMKDKH
;
A
#
# COMPACT_ATOMS: atom_id res chain seq x y z
N MET A 1 32.35 21.64 -18.38
CA MET A 1 32.62 22.40 -19.62
C MET A 1 31.99 23.77 -19.45
N HIS A 2 32.74 24.84 -19.71
CA HIS A 2 32.20 26.20 -19.72
C HIS A 2 31.13 26.32 -20.82
N THR A 3 29.88 26.59 -20.44
CA THR A 3 28.84 26.99 -21.38
C THR A 3 28.45 28.43 -21.09
N THR A 4 28.75 29.27 -22.07
CA THR A 4 28.40 30.68 -22.19
C THR A 4 26.87 30.85 -22.21
N CYS A 5 26.37 31.86 -21.51
CA CYS A 5 24.99 32.34 -21.64
C CYS A 5 24.84 33.05 -22.99
N ASP A 6 24.41 32.32 -24.01
CA ASP A 6 23.87 32.94 -25.22
C ASP A 6 22.36 33.15 -25.03
N SER A 7 21.96 34.43 -24.99
CA SER A 7 20.57 34.87 -24.93
C SER A 7 19.88 34.70 -26.29
N PRO A 8 18.65 34.17 -26.37
CA PRO A 8 17.86 34.23 -27.60
C PRO A 8 16.84 35.36 -27.50
N PHE A 9 17.20 36.57 -27.93
CA PHE A 9 16.21 37.59 -28.29
C PHE A 9 16.65 38.26 -29.61
N PRO A 10 15.79 38.26 -30.65
CA PRO A 10 16.07 38.98 -31.87
C PRO A 10 15.98 40.49 -31.60
N THR A 11 17.04 41.21 -31.95
CA THR A 11 17.03 42.66 -32.11
C THR A 11 16.20 43.01 -33.34
N ASP A 12 14.95 43.40 -33.14
CA ASP A 12 14.21 44.17 -34.15
C ASP A 12 14.04 45.60 -33.66
N GLN A 13 14.44 46.53 -34.52
CA GLN A 13 14.47 47.96 -34.28
C GLN A 13 13.13 48.55 -34.72
N SER A 14 12.31 49.02 -33.78
CA SER A 14 11.28 50.03 -34.06
C SER A 14 11.34 51.16 -33.02
N PRO A 15 11.30 52.44 -33.44
CA PRO A 15 11.52 53.57 -32.56
C PRO A 15 10.21 54.02 -31.94
N ASP A 16 10.00 53.72 -30.66
CA ASP A 16 9.08 54.42 -29.74
C ASP A 16 9.34 53.88 -28.32
N MET A 17 10.53 54.16 -27.76
CA MET A 17 10.84 53.95 -26.35
C MET A 17 11.30 55.26 -25.74
N GLU A 18 10.35 56.15 -25.47
CA GLU A 18 10.50 57.12 -24.38
C GLU A 18 9.75 56.58 -23.16
N ASP A 19 10.47 56.54 -22.03
CA ASP A 19 10.03 56.25 -20.66
C ASP A 19 10.23 54.82 -20.09
N THR A 20 11.44 54.25 -20.26
CA THR A 20 11.97 53.19 -19.37
C THR A 20 13.05 53.74 -18.43
N ARG A 21 12.79 54.88 -17.78
CA ARG A 21 13.64 55.37 -16.68
C ARG A 21 13.42 54.50 -15.45
N GLN A 22 14.53 54.08 -14.84
CA GLN A 22 14.66 53.35 -13.56
C GLN A 22 13.45 53.53 -12.63
N LEU A 23 12.66 52.46 -12.44
CA LEU A 23 11.69 52.44 -11.35
C LEU A 23 12.44 52.47 -10.01
N PRO A 24 12.04 53.32 -9.06
CA PRO A 24 12.62 53.31 -7.72
C PRO A 24 12.27 51.99 -7.03
N ASN A 25 13.27 51.29 -6.49
CA ASN A 25 13.08 50.16 -5.56
C ASN A 25 12.61 50.64 -4.17
N ASP A 26 11.93 51.77 -4.10
CA ASP A 26 11.56 52.44 -2.86
C ASP A 26 10.30 51.80 -2.29
N ILE A 27 10.34 51.54 -0.98
CA ILE A 27 9.20 51.03 -0.23
C ILE A 27 8.15 52.14 -0.12
N THR A 28 6.96 51.90 -0.65
CA THR A 28 5.81 52.81 -0.49
C THR A 28 4.87 52.26 0.57
N GLU A 29 4.53 53.07 1.58
CA GLU A 29 3.61 52.69 2.66
C GLU A 29 2.19 53.23 2.41
N LEU A 30 1.22 52.34 2.54
CA LEU A 30 -0.21 52.61 2.48
C LEU A 30 -0.77 52.67 3.91
N ALA A 31 -1.32 53.82 4.28
CA ALA A 31 -1.90 54.03 5.61
C ALA A 31 -3.06 53.03 5.87
N PRO A 32 -3.32 52.65 7.14
CA PRO A 32 -4.42 51.75 7.46
C PRO A 32 -5.74 52.24 6.87
N ARG A 33 -6.54 51.32 6.33
CA ARG A 33 -7.87 51.60 5.76
C ARG A 33 -7.87 52.49 4.52
N THR A 34 -6.77 52.54 3.77
CA THR A 34 -6.68 53.27 2.49
C THR A 34 -6.42 52.33 1.31
N GLY A 35 -6.50 52.84 0.08
CA GLY A 35 -6.23 52.10 -1.15
C GLY A 35 -5.43 52.92 -2.14
N THR A 36 -4.67 52.26 -3.01
CA THR A 36 -3.91 52.89 -4.11
C THR A 36 -3.94 52.01 -5.34
N SER A 37 -3.53 52.56 -6.48
CA SER A 37 -3.43 51.86 -7.75
C SER A 37 -2.27 52.40 -8.58
N PHE A 38 -1.67 51.54 -9.38
CA PHE A 38 -0.47 51.83 -10.17
C PHE A 38 -0.37 50.88 -11.37
N LEU A 39 0.53 51.21 -12.29
CA LEU A 39 0.81 50.39 -13.47
C LEU A 39 1.95 49.41 -13.17
N VAL A 40 1.81 48.17 -13.64
CA VAL A 40 2.85 47.13 -13.55
C VAL A 40 3.04 46.56 -14.95
N ASN A 41 4.17 46.89 -15.59
CA ASN A 41 4.46 46.38 -16.94
C ASN A 41 4.84 44.90 -16.89
N LYS A 42 4.65 44.19 -18.00
CA LYS A 42 5.09 42.79 -18.13
C LYS A 42 6.56 42.63 -17.73
N GLY A 43 6.84 41.63 -16.90
CA GLY A 43 8.18 41.35 -16.36
C GLY A 43 8.58 42.22 -15.17
N GLN A 44 7.72 43.10 -14.65
CA GLN A 44 7.98 43.82 -13.39
C GLN A 44 7.57 42.98 -12.18
N ARG A 45 8.29 43.16 -11.08
CA ARG A 45 8.02 42.56 -9.77
C ARG A 45 7.21 43.55 -8.92
N LEU A 46 6.09 43.09 -8.39
CA LEU A 46 5.32 43.74 -7.33
C LEU A 46 5.50 42.94 -6.04
N THR A 47 6.04 43.57 -5.01
CA THR A 47 6.15 42.99 -3.67
C THR A 47 5.11 43.66 -2.77
N VAL A 48 4.28 42.89 -2.07
CA VAL A 48 3.34 43.38 -1.05
C VAL A 48 3.82 42.89 0.31
N ILE A 49 3.96 43.80 1.27
CA ILE A 49 4.60 43.55 2.58
C ILE A 49 3.62 43.93 3.69
N ASP A 50 3.52 43.08 4.72
CA ASP A 50 2.88 43.39 5.99
C ASP A 50 3.94 43.81 7.02
N PRO A 51 4.27 45.11 7.15
CA PRO A 51 5.39 45.57 7.97
C PRO A 51 5.18 45.36 9.47
N LYS A 52 3.94 45.17 9.93
CA LYS A 52 3.59 45.04 11.35
C LYS A 52 2.97 43.70 11.72
N GLY A 53 2.71 42.82 10.75
CA GLY A 53 2.07 41.53 10.92
C GLY A 53 0.58 41.68 11.22
N GLY A 54 -0.23 40.68 10.87
CA GLY A 54 -1.66 40.68 11.17
C GLY A 54 -2.51 41.64 10.33
N GLN A 55 -2.06 42.10 9.16
CA GLN A 55 -2.79 43.00 8.27
C GLN A 55 -3.01 42.39 6.88
N VAL A 56 -4.25 42.45 6.40
CA VAL A 56 -4.63 41.95 5.07
C VAL A 56 -4.53 43.06 4.02
N SER A 57 -4.15 42.66 2.80
CA SER A 57 -4.22 43.52 1.61
C SER A 57 -5.04 42.90 0.49
N ASP A 58 -6.16 43.52 0.13
CA ASP A 58 -6.95 43.11 -1.03
C ASP A 58 -6.25 43.62 -2.30
N LEU A 59 -5.96 42.72 -3.25
CA LEU A 59 -5.32 43.02 -4.53
C LEU A 59 -6.24 42.69 -5.71
N VAL A 60 -6.38 43.61 -6.65
CA VAL A 60 -7.06 43.39 -7.94
C VAL A 60 -6.16 43.81 -9.10
N ALA A 61 -6.27 43.11 -10.23
CA ALA A 61 -5.48 43.40 -11.43
C ALA A 61 -6.38 43.39 -12.68
N PHE A 62 -6.12 44.33 -13.58
CA PHE A 62 -6.80 44.49 -14.87
C PHE A 62 -5.74 44.53 -15.97
N ASN A 63 -6.05 44.02 -17.16
CA ASN A 63 -5.20 44.23 -18.32
C ASN A 63 -5.20 45.73 -18.66
N ARG A 64 -4.02 46.33 -18.81
CA ARG A 64 -3.86 47.76 -19.09
C ARG A 64 -4.49 48.18 -20.41
N HIS A 65 -4.51 47.28 -21.40
CA HIS A 65 -4.96 47.55 -22.76
C HIS A 65 -6.42 47.13 -23.00
N ASP A 66 -7.02 46.40 -22.06
CA ASP A 66 -8.42 45.98 -22.08
C ASP A 66 -8.95 45.81 -20.65
N THR A 67 -9.60 46.82 -20.10
CA THR A 67 -10.12 46.80 -18.72
C THR A 67 -11.31 45.85 -18.55
N ASP A 68 -11.82 45.22 -19.62
CA ASP A 68 -12.76 44.11 -19.52
C ASP A 68 -12.10 42.78 -19.16
N GLU A 69 -10.78 42.67 -19.34
CA GLU A 69 -9.98 41.55 -18.90
C GLU A 69 -9.43 41.79 -17.49
N VAL A 70 -9.94 41.03 -16.53
CA VAL A 70 -9.74 41.26 -15.09
C VAL A 70 -9.39 39.96 -14.38
N ILE A 71 -8.63 40.04 -13.30
CA ILE A 71 -8.25 38.91 -12.46
C ILE A 71 -9.48 38.09 -12.01
N SER A 72 -9.36 36.76 -12.05
CA SER A 72 -10.46 35.83 -11.81
C SER A 72 -10.07 34.76 -10.80
N ASN A 73 -10.81 34.71 -9.69
CA ASN A 73 -10.69 33.64 -8.70
C ASN A 73 -11.05 32.27 -9.29
N GLY A 74 -12.15 32.17 -10.04
CA GLY A 74 -12.62 30.91 -10.63
C GLY A 74 -11.60 30.28 -11.58
N ARG A 75 -11.11 31.04 -12.57
CA ARG A 75 -10.07 30.56 -13.49
C ARG A 75 -8.78 30.19 -12.77
N THR A 76 -8.41 30.97 -11.76
CA THR A 76 -7.23 30.68 -10.95
C THR A 76 -7.38 29.36 -10.19
N PHE A 77 -8.53 29.11 -9.57
CA PHE A 77 -8.78 27.84 -8.87
C PHE A 77 -8.85 26.64 -9.83
N ASP A 78 -9.50 26.78 -10.99
CA ASP A 78 -9.59 25.72 -12.00
C ASP A 78 -8.19 25.21 -12.42
N TYR A 79 -7.23 26.13 -12.57
CA TYR A 79 -5.89 25.79 -13.06
C TYR A 79 -4.88 25.51 -11.95
N ALA A 80 -5.09 26.05 -10.74
CA ALA A 80 -4.25 25.77 -9.58
C ALA A 80 -4.62 24.47 -8.86
N ASP A 81 -5.84 23.96 -9.04
CA ASP A 81 -6.41 22.80 -8.30
C ASP A 81 -6.32 22.98 -6.76
N THR A 82 -6.31 24.23 -6.29
CA THR A 82 -6.26 24.59 -4.86
C THR A 82 -6.83 25.99 -4.63
N ILE A 83 -7.42 26.20 -3.45
CA ILE A 83 -7.86 27.51 -2.96
C ILE A 83 -6.77 28.23 -2.13
N TYR A 84 -5.69 27.52 -1.78
CA TYR A 84 -4.56 28.07 -1.02
C TYR A 84 -3.39 28.29 -1.97
N LEU A 85 -3.31 29.50 -2.50
CA LEU A 85 -2.33 29.92 -3.50
C LEU A 85 -1.06 30.43 -2.80
N THR A 86 0.09 30.02 -3.32
CA THR A 86 1.43 30.37 -2.82
C THR A 86 2.45 30.39 -3.97
N THR A 87 3.74 30.45 -3.67
CA THR A 87 4.86 30.44 -4.64
C THR A 87 4.63 29.44 -5.79
N ASN A 88 4.97 29.87 -7.01
CA ASN A 88 4.78 29.20 -8.30
C ASN A 88 3.35 29.16 -8.87
N HIS A 89 2.32 29.56 -8.13
CA HIS A 89 0.98 29.66 -8.70
C HIS A 89 0.86 30.90 -9.61
N LEU A 90 0.08 30.73 -10.69
CA LEU A 90 -0.33 31.79 -11.60
C LEU A 90 -1.74 32.26 -11.24
N LEU A 91 -1.95 33.57 -11.22
CA LEU A 91 -3.25 34.22 -11.11
C LEU A 91 -3.73 34.59 -12.51
N TYR A 92 -4.91 34.11 -12.88
CA TYR A 92 -5.44 34.19 -14.23
C TYR A 92 -6.52 35.26 -14.37
N SER A 93 -6.65 35.81 -15.58
CA SER A 93 -7.76 36.66 -15.96
C SER A 93 -9.06 35.85 -16.16
N ASN A 94 -10.19 36.54 -16.24
CA ASN A 94 -11.49 35.99 -16.66
C ASN A 94 -11.47 35.37 -18.07
N ARG A 95 -10.42 35.65 -18.88
CA ARG A 95 -10.19 35.09 -20.21
C ARG A 95 -9.10 34.00 -20.23
N SER A 96 -8.66 33.52 -19.06
CA SER A 96 -7.64 32.47 -18.90
C SER A 96 -6.23 32.86 -19.36
N ASN A 97 -5.91 34.15 -19.43
CA ASN A 97 -4.53 34.58 -19.63
C ASN A 97 -3.85 34.76 -18.27
N ALA A 98 -2.57 34.40 -18.16
CA ALA A 98 -1.80 34.62 -16.95
C ALA A 98 -1.60 36.13 -16.72
N MET A 99 -1.94 36.63 -15.53
CA MET A 99 -1.75 38.03 -15.15
C MET A 99 -0.56 38.19 -14.21
N LEU A 100 -0.53 37.43 -13.12
CA LEU A 100 0.50 37.52 -12.09
C LEU A 100 1.02 36.14 -11.74
N LYS A 101 2.33 35.98 -11.61
CA LYS A 101 2.97 34.78 -11.06
C LYS A 101 3.48 35.06 -9.66
N ILE A 102 3.08 34.26 -8.68
CA ILE A 102 3.64 34.34 -7.33
C ILE A 102 5.06 33.76 -7.38
N VAL A 103 6.08 34.58 -7.18
CA VAL A 103 7.50 34.17 -7.24
C VAL A 103 8.14 34.00 -5.88
N GLU A 104 7.53 34.57 -4.83
CA GLU A 104 7.97 34.40 -3.45
C GLU A 104 6.79 34.67 -2.50
N ASP A 105 6.70 33.91 -1.43
CA ASP A 105 5.67 34.06 -0.39
C ASP A 105 6.26 33.59 0.94
N THR A 106 6.30 34.46 1.95
CA THR A 106 6.80 34.12 3.29
C THR A 106 5.69 33.80 4.29
N CYS A 107 4.43 34.10 3.96
CA CYS A 107 3.27 33.88 4.83
C CYS A 107 2.66 32.48 4.60
N GLY A 108 2.57 32.04 3.34
CA GLY A 108 1.99 30.76 2.94
C GLY A 108 0.47 30.70 3.04
N ARG A 109 -0.21 31.83 3.32
CA ARG A 109 -1.66 31.89 3.55
C ARG A 109 -2.26 33.17 2.99
N HIS A 110 -3.04 32.96 1.93
CA HIS A 110 -3.76 33.97 1.15
C HIS A 110 -5.08 33.31 0.70
N ASP A 111 -6.07 34.11 0.28
CA ASP A 111 -7.29 33.55 -0.28
C ASP A 111 -7.90 34.39 -1.40
N PHE A 112 -8.81 33.76 -2.14
CA PHE A 112 -9.64 34.37 -3.19
C PHE A 112 -11.13 34.15 -2.90
N LEU A 113 -11.47 33.90 -1.63
CA LEU A 113 -12.78 33.39 -1.21
C LEU A 113 -13.74 34.50 -0.81
N LEU A 114 -13.22 35.63 -0.34
CA LEU A 114 -14.02 36.74 0.16
C LEU A 114 -13.85 37.98 -0.72
N THR A 115 -14.98 38.62 -0.99
CA THR A 115 -15.02 39.86 -1.76
C THR A 115 -14.52 41.05 -0.94
N PRO A 116 -14.05 42.13 -1.59
CA PRO A 116 -13.65 43.34 -0.88
C PRO A 116 -14.79 43.86 0.01
N CYS A 117 -14.49 44.11 1.28
CA CYS A 117 -15.53 44.58 2.20
C CYS A 117 -16.16 45.89 1.71
N SER A 118 -17.49 45.96 1.73
CA SER A 118 -18.28 47.12 1.32
C SER A 118 -19.08 47.69 2.49
N LYS A 119 -19.74 48.84 2.28
CA LYS A 119 -20.69 49.38 3.27
C LYS A 119 -21.79 48.35 3.60
N ASP A 120 -22.22 47.58 2.62
CA ASP A 120 -23.20 46.51 2.79
C ASP A 120 -22.63 45.33 3.58
N THR A 121 -21.36 44.96 3.37
CA THR A 121 -20.69 43.95 4.20
C THR A 121 -20.71 44.33 5.67
N PHE A 122 -20.38 45.58 6.00
CA PHE A 122 -20.40 46.08 7.39
C PHE A 122 -21.82 46.09 7.98
N ARG A 123 -22.81 46.53 7.20
CA ARG A 123 -24.21 46.50 7.63
C ARG A 123 -24.75 45.08 7.86
N ILE A 124 -24.51 44.16 6.92
CA ILE A 124 -25.10 42.82 6.91
C ILE A 124 -24.37 41.85 7.84
N ILE A 125 -23.03 41.85 7.83
CA ILE A 125 -22.20 40.86 8.54
C ILE A 125 -21.72 41.37 9.90
N TYR A 126 -21.42 42.66 10.02
CA TYR A 126 -20.91 43.26 11.26
C TYR A 126 -22.01 43.91 12.10
N GLY A 127 -23.15 44.24 11.49
CA GLY A 127 -24.27 44.90 12.18
C GLY A 127 -24.06 46.40 12.38
N ASP A 128 -23.14 47.01 11.63
CA ASP A 128 -22.82 48.43 11.76
C ASP A 128 -23.97 49.30 11.26
N LEU A 129 -24.48 50.19 12.12
CA LEU A 129 -25.59 51.10 11.80
C LEU A 129 -25.16 52.27 10.91
N GLU A 130 -23.89 52.67 10.98
CA GLU A 130 -23.27 53.72 10.16
C GLU A 130 -21.99 53.21 9.49
N PRO A 131 -22.11 52.40 8.43
CA PRO A 131 -20.97 51.73 7.83
C PRO A 131 -20.04 52.71 7.11
N HIS A 132 -18.76 52.62 7.46
CA HIS A 132 -17.70 53.35 6.76
C HIS A 132 -17.38 52.73 5.38
N HIS A 133 -16.61 53.43 4.55
CA HIS A 133 -16.12 52.83 3.31
C HIS A 133 -15.16 51.67 3.63
N GLY A 134 -15.35 50.54 2.95
CA GLY A 134 -14.49 49.36 3.05
C GLY A 134 -13.47 49.28 1.91
N CYS A 135 -12.83 48.13 1.75
CA CYS A 135 -11.89 47.87 0.66
C CYS A 135 -12.51 48.11 -0.71
N PHE A 136 -13.79 47.77 -0.92
CA PHE A 136 -14.47 48.04 -2.17
C PHE A 136 -14.49 49.54 -2.51
N GLY A 137 -14.77 50.39 -1.52
CA GLY A 137 -14.75 51.85 -1.70
C GLY A 137 -13.35 52.40 -1.94
N ASN A 138 -12.35 51.84 -1.24
CA ASN A 138 -10.93 52.19 -1.44
C ASN A 138 -10.44 51.82 -2.84
N LEU A 139 -10.76 50.61 -3.30
CA LEU A 139 -10.45 50.15 -4.66
C LEU A 139 -11.17 50.99 -5.71
N SER A 140 -12.46 51.30 -5.51
CA SER A 140 -13.24 52.14 -6.42
C SER A 140 -12.65 53.54 -6.57
N LEU A 141 -12.24 54.17 -5.47
CA LEU A 141 -11.58 55.47 -5.53
C LEU A 141 -10.23 55.37 -6.24
N ALA A 142 -9.41 54.38 -5.88
CA ALA A 142 -8.09 54.18 -6.47
C ALA A 142 -8.15 53.89 -7.98
N LEU A 143 -9.13 53.10 -8.44
CA LEU A 143 -9.26 52.69 -9.83
C LEU A 143 -9.97 53.72 -10.72
N SER A 144 -10.65 54.71 -10.13
CA SER A 144 -11.40 55.75 -10.87
C SER A 144 -10.56 56.52 -11.90
N LYS A 145 -9.26 56.74 -11.62
CA LYS A 145 -8.33 57.42 -12.54
C LYS A 145 -8.01 56.63 -13.82
N TYR A 146 -8.40 55.36 -13.87
CA TYR A 146 -8.30 54.48 -15.04
C TYR A 146 -9.68 54.19 -15.66
N GLU A 147 -10.70 54.97 -15.29
CA GLU A 147 -12.08 54.85 -15.79
C GLU A 147 -12.73 53.48 -15.51
N ILE A 148 -12.22 52.74 -14.53
CA ILE A 148 -12.80 51.46 -14.09
C ILE A 148 -13.95 51.74 -13.12
N ALA A 149 -15.17 51.42 -13.56
CA ALA A 149 -16.38 51.61 -12.75
C ALA A 149 -16.41 50.68 -11.53
N PRO A 150 -17.09 51.07 -10.42
CA PRO A 150 -17.18 50.25 -9.20
C PRO A 150 -17.67 48.81 -9.45
N ASP A 151 -18.66 48.64 -10.34
CA ASP A 151 -19.25 47.33 -10.67
C ASP A 151 -18.27 46.39 -11.41
N ARG A 152 -17.13 46.90 -11.86
CA ARG A 152 -16.07 46.11 -12.51
C ARG A 152 -15.06 45.54 -11.54
N ILE A 153 -15.11 45.91 -10.26
CA ILE A 153 -14.19 45.40 -9.24
C ILE A 153 -14.57 43.95 -8.91
N PRO A 154 -13.68 42.98 -9.18
CA PRO A 154 -13.96 41.56 -8.99
C PRO A 154 -13.81 41.16 -7.51
N CYS A 155 -13.90 39.86 -7.24
CA CYS A 155 -13.32 39.29 -6.02
C CYS A 155 -11.81 39.60 -6.00
N ALA A 156 -11.28 40.05 -4.86
CA ALA A 156 -9.86 40.37 -4.73
C ALA A 156 -9.05 39.15 -4.31
N PHE A 157 -7.77 39.15 -4.68
CA PHE A 157 -6.79 38.27 -4.08
C PHE A 157 -6.37 38.87 -2.73
N ASN A 158 -6.77 38.23 -1.64
CA ASN A 158 -6.58 38.72 -0.29
C ASN A 158 -5.22 38.27 0.25
N CYS A 159 -4.21 39.15 0.13
CA CYS A 159 -2.88 38.88 0.64
C CYS A 159 -2.91 38.78 2.18
N PHE A 160 -2.30 37.71 2.73
CA PHE A 160 -2.19 37.41 4.17
C PHE A 160 -3.50 37.01 4.86
N MET A 161 -4.62 36.93 4.13
CA MET A 161 -5.91 36.62 4.72
C MET A 161 -6.02 35.13 5.08
N ASN A 162 -6.60 34.86 6.26
CA ASN A 162 -6.72 33.51 6.80
C ASN A 162 -8.18 33.07 6.88
N VAL A 163 -8.61 32.32 5.87
CA VAL A 163 -9.96 31.77 5.79
C VAL A 163 -9.89 30.23 5.77
N PRO A 164 -9.90 29.56 6.93
CA PRO A 164 -10.00 28.11 6.98
C PRO A 164 -11.35 27.62 6.45
N VAL A 165 -11.31 26.60 5.59
CA VAL A 165 -12.49 25.91 5.06
C VAL A 165 -12.51 24.48 5.58
N ASP A 166 -13.61 24.08 6.21
CA ASP A 166 -13.84 22.70 6.63
C ASP A 166 -14.14 21.85 5.38
N GLY A 167 -13.22 20.94 5.04
CA GLY A 167 -13.31 20.11 3.83
C GLY A 167 -14.45 19.10 3.80
N LYS A 168 -15.21 18.92 4.90
CA LYS A 168 -16.37 18.01 4.95
C LYS A 168 -17.70 18.75 4.76
N THR A 169 -17.81 19.94 5.35
CA THR A 169 -19.05 20.72 5.41
C THR A 169 -19.06 21.89 4.43
N GLY A 170 -17.90 22.27 3.90
CA GLY A 170 -17.73 23.49 3.09
C GLY A 170 -17.86 24.78 3.91
N LYS A 171 -17.99 24.69 5.24
CA LYS A 171 -18.09 25.87 6.11
C LYS A 171 -16.74 26.54 6.23
N PHE A 172 -16.69 27.86 6.07
CA PHE A 172 -15.48 28.65 6.29
C PHE A 172 -15.59 29.54 7.54
N THR A 173 -14.44 29.88 8.12
CA THR A 173 -14.31 30.88 9.18
C THR A 173 -13.32 31.96 8.76
N VAL A 174 -13.48 33.17 9.29
CA VAL A 174 -12.51 34.26 9.11
C VAL A 174 -11.72 34.35 10.40
N ASP A 175 -10.50 33.83 10.36
CA ASP A 175 -9.59 33.79 11.50
C ASP A 175 -8.58 34.92 11.39
N ALA A 176 -7.85 35.20 12.48
CA ALA A 176 -6.80 36.22 12.44
C ALA A 176 -5.71 35.83 11.41
N PRO A 177 -5.14 36.81 10.67
CA PRO A 177 -4.02 36.56 9.78
C PRO A 177 -2.85 35.95 10.55
N ILE A 178 -2.14 35.03 9.90
CA ILE A 178 -0.95 34.40 10.48
C ILE A 178 0.35 35.14 10.12
N SER A 179 0.25 36.20 9.31
CA SER A 179 1.39 37.02 8.90
C SER A 179 2.09 37.66 10.12
N LYS A 180 3.41 37.63 10.07
CA LYS A 180 4.31 38.28 11.02
C LYS A 180 4.83 39.58 10.43
N ALA A 181 5.36 40.44 11.28
CA ALA A 181 5.97 41.69 10.85
C ALA A 181 7.11 41.43 9.84
N GLY A 182 7.00 42.05 8.67
CA GLY A 182 7.93 41.90 7.57
C GLY A 182 7.62 40.76 6.60
N ASP A 183 6.53 39.99 6.82
CA ASP A 183 6.12 39.00 5.83
C ASP A 183 5.70 39.67 4.52
N HIS A 184 6.04 39.02 3.40
CA HIS A 184 5.80 39.54 2.06
C HIS A 184 5.35 38.46 1.08
N ILE A 185 4.67 38.91 0.04
CA ILE A 185 4.32 38.12 -1.14
C ILE A 185 4.66 38.90 -2.40
N ASP A 186 5.29 38.21 -3.35
CA ASP A 186 5.90 38.82 -4.52
C ASP A 186 5.33 38.22 -5.79
N PHE A 187 4.97 39.10 -6.70
CA PHE A 187 4.36 38.79 -7.98
C PHE A 187 5.24 39.28 -9.11
N VAL A 188 5.30 38.52 -10.20
CA VAL A 188 5.81 38.99 -11.49
C VAL A 188 4.63 39.13 -12.45
N ALA A 189 4.55 40.26 -13.14
CA ALA A 189 3.49 40.50 -14.12
C ALA A 189 3.78 39.74 -15.43
N GLU A 190 2.82 38.94 -15.87
CA GLU A 190 2.90 38.16 -17.12
C GLU A 190 2.36 38.94 -18.35
N MET A 191 1.77 40.11 -18.09
CA MET A 191 1.29 41.10 -19.06
C MET A 191 1.32 42.51 -18.46
N ASP A 192 1.01 43.54 -19.24
CA ASP A 192 0.87 44.91 -18.72
C ASP A 192 -0.43 45.05 -17.94
N LEU A 193 -0.33 45.46 -16.68
CA LEU A 193 -1.44 45.48 -15.73
C LEU A 193 -1.68 46.88 -15.14
N ILE A 194 -2.94 47.14 -14.83
CA ILE A 194 -3.36 48.11 -13.82
C ILE A 194 -3.63 47.30 -12.54
N VAL A 195 -2.88 47.58 -11.47
CA VAL A 195 -3.04 46.90 -10.18
C VAL A 195 -3.54 47.90 -9.14
N ALA A 196 -4.48 47.46 -8.30
CA ALA A 196 -4.90 48.21 -7.12
C ALA A 196 -4.82 47.33 -5.87
N ILE A 197 -4.36 47.93 -4.78
CA ILE A 197 -4.21 47.27 -3.47
C ILE A 197 -4.83 48.13 -2.37
N THR A 198 -5.22 47.49 -1.26
CA THR A 198 -5.72 48.19 -0.07
C THR A 198 -5.03 47.74 1.21
N ALA A 199 -5.02 48.59 2.24
CA ALA A 199 -4.84 48.15 3.62
C ALA A 199 -6.23 47.87 4.19
N CYS A 200 -6.58 46.59 4.35
CA CYS A 200 -7.95 46.15 4.60
C CYS A 200 -8.67 46.90 5.74
N SER A 201 -9.94 47.24 5.52
CA SER A 201 -10.78 48.00 6.47
C SER A 201 -11.64 47.13 7.39
N ALA A 202 -11.54 45.80 7.30
CA ALA A 202 -12.38 44.87 8.06
C ALA A 202 -11.68 44.37 9.34
N GLY A 203 -12.26 44.69 10.51
CA GLY A 203 -11.64 44.36 11.80
C GLY A 203 -11.42 42.86 12.04
N LYS A 204 -12.38 42.00 11.67
CA LYS A 204 -12.24 40.54 11.81
C LYS A 204 -11.12 39.99 10.93
N SER A 205 -10.99 40.51 9.71
CA SER A 205 -9.95 40.11 8.76
C SER A 205 -8.54 40.48 9.20
N ASN A 206 -8.37 41.49 10.07
CA ASN A 206 -7.06 41.98 10.52
C ASN A 206 -6.75 41.64 12.00
N GLY A 207 -7.39 40.61 12.56
CA GLY A 207 -7.20 40.23 13.96
C GLY A 207 -7.56 41.32 14.98
N GLY A 208 -8.47 42.23 14.62
CA GLY A 208 -9.00 43.28 15.50
C GLY A 208 -8.26 44.62 15.49
N SER A 209 -7.22 44.80 14.67
CA SER A 209 -6.44 46.05 14.61
C SER A 209 -6.11 46.47 13.18
N PHE A 210 -6.11 47.77 12.88
CA PHE A 210 -5.78 48.29 11.55
C PHE A 210 -4.33 48.79 11.50
N LYS A 211 -3.56 48.29 10.53
CA LYS A 211 -2.14 48.53 10.35
C LYS A 211 -1.84 48.90 8.88
N PRO A 212 -0.68 49.50 8.58
CA PRO A 212 -0.31 49.82 7.20
C PRO A 212 0.08 48.57 6.40
N ILE A 213 0.03 48.69 5.06
CA ILE A 213 0.61 47.75 4.10
C ILE A 213 1.70 48.48 3.33
N GLN A 214 2.77 47.81 2.96
CA GLN A 214 3.82 48.35 2.12
C GLN A 214 3.86 47.65 0.77
N TYR A 215 4.32 48.33 -0.28
CA TYR A 215 4.59 47.71 -1.57
C TYR A 215 5.85 48.26 -2.25
N ILE A 216 6.45 47.45 -3.11
CA ILE A 216 7.64 47.80 -3.92
C ILE A 216 7.37 47.41 -5.37
N LEU A 217 7.76 48.28 -6.30
CA LEU A 217 7.81 47.99 -7.74
C LEU A 217 9.26 47.96 -8.20
N ALA A 218 9.68 46.84 -8.77
CA ALA A 218 11.05 46.64 -9.22
C ALA A 218 11.10 45.94 -10.59
N LEU A 219 12.21 46.07 -11.31
CA LEU A 219 12.48 45.18 -12.44
C LEU A 219 12.76 43.77 -11.91
N TYR A 220 12.11 42.76 -12.50
CA TYR A 220 12.37 41.37 -12.14
C TYR A 220 13.71 40.93 -12.74
N ASP A 221 14.73 40.76 -11.89
CA ASP A 221 15.99 40.13 -12.26
C ASP A 221 16.01 38.68 -11.78
N PRO A 222 15.85 37.69 -12.68
CA PRO A 222 15.87 36.27 -12.31
C PRO A 222 17.22 35.82 -11.74
N CYS A 223 18.33 36.55 -11.97
CA CYS A 223 19.65 36.23 -11.41
C CYS A 223 19.83 36.69 -9.96
N ARG A 224 19.07 37.68 -9.49
CA ARG A 224 19.27 38.27 -8.14
C ARG A 224 18.77 37.37 -7.01
N GLN A 225 17.81 36.48 -7.27
CA GLN A 225 17.35 35.47 -6.30
C GLN A 225 18.37 34.36 -6.05
N LEU A 226 19.34 34.14 -6.95
CA LEU A 226 20.42 33.18 -6.76
C LEU A 226 21.52 33.69 -5.80
N GLY A 227 21.62 35.02 -5.59
CA GLY A 227 22.71 35.62 -4.82
C GLY A 227 22.60 35.48 -3.29
N ASN A 228 21.39 35.41 -2.71
CA ASN A 228 21.19 35.47 -1.25
C ASN A 228 20.63 34.18 -0.61
N LYS A 229 20.45 33.11 -1.39
CA LYS A 229 20.19 31.74 -0.88
C LYS A 229 21.27 30.73 -1.28
N MET A 230 22.39 31.18 -1.84
CA MET A 230 23.63 30.38 -1.98
C MET A 230 24.38 30.27 -0.64
N THR A 231 23.71 29.75 0.38
CA THR A 231 24.37 28.94 1.40
C THR A 231 23.56 27.66 1.57
N LYS A 232 23.87 26.69 0.69
CA LYS A 232 23.42 25.29 0.63
C LYS A 232 21.98 25.01 0.13
N LYS A 233 21.79 25.00 -1.18
CA LYS A 233 20.87 24.06 -1.86
C LYS A 233 21.59 23.52 -3.09
N GLY A 234 21.81 22.21 -3.15
CA GLY A 234 22.32 21.55 -4.35
C GLY A 234 21.27 21.63 -5.46
N SER A 235 21.69 21.62 -6.73
CA SER A 235 20.74 21.53 -7.84
C SER A 235 19.93 20.22 -7.71
N LEU A 236 18.72 20.16 -8.28
CA LEU A 236 17.94 18.92 -8.31
C LEU A 236 18.74 17.79 -8.97
N GLU A 237 19.51 18.09 -10.01
CA GLU A 237 20.43 17.13 -10.64
C GLU A 237 21.50 16.64 -9.66
N ASP A 238 22.09 17.52 -8.85
CA ASP A 238 23.04 17.13 -7.79
C ASP A 238 22.38 16.27 -6.70
N ALA A 239 21.12 16.56 -6.35
CA ALA A 239 20.36 15.82 -5.34
C ALA A 239 19.88 14.45 -5.84
N LEU A 240 19.65 14.31 -7.15
CA LEU A 240 19.37 13.03 -7.81
C LEU A 240 20.66 12.20 -7.97
N GLN A 241 21.81 12.86 -8.12
CA GLN A 241 23.08 12.19 -8.41
C GLN A 241 23.47 11.19 -7.31
N GLY A 242 23.72 9.94 -7.72
CA GLY A 242 24.09 8.86 -6.82
C GLY A 242 22.92 8.25 -6.01
N LYS A 243 21.69 8.75 -6.18
CA LYS A 243 20.49 8.17 -5.53
C LYS A 243 19.77 7.12 -6.39
N GLY A 244 20.16 6.99 -7.67
CA GLY A 244 19.63 5.98 -8.60
C GLY A 244 18.18 6.26 -8.99
N VAL A 245 17.84 7.53 -9.20
CA VAL A 245 16.49 7.96 -9.56
C VAL A 245 16.56 9.03 -10.64
N HIS A 246 15.57 9.05 -11.53
CA HIS A 246 15.40 10.08 -12.56
C HIS A 246 14.03 10.73 -12.46
N VAL A 247 13.92 11.93 -13.05
CA VAL A 247 12.68 12.70 -13.12
C VAL A 247 12.13 12.62 -14.54
N ASP A 248 10.85 12.31 -14.67
CA ASP A 248 10.08 12.32 -15.92
C ASP A 248 9.57 13.75 -16.26
N SER A 249 9.08 13.98 -17.48
CA SER A 249 8.55 15.26 -17.96
C SER A 249 7.45 15.85 -17.09
N ASP A 250 6.76 15.03 -16.30
CA ASP A 250 5.71 15.41 -15.35
C ASP A 250 6.22 15.68 -13.91
N ASN A 251 7.51 15.93 -13.71
CA ASN A 251 8.14 16.08 -12.37
C ASN A 251 7.93 14.87 -11.44
N ARG A 252 7.79 13.68 -12.05
CA ARG A 252 7.64 12.42 -11.31
C ARG A 252 8.98 11.73 -11.17
N ILE A 253 9.34 11.32 -9.96
CA ILE A 253 10.55 10.55 -9.70
C ILE A 253 10.29 9.05 -9.91
N TRP A 254 11.16 8.43 -10.70
CA TRP A 254 11.20 7.01 -10.98
C TRP A 254 12.56 6.42 -10.59
N TRP A 255 12.58 5.11 -10.33
CA TRP A 255 13.82 4.38 -10.13
C TRP A 255 14.57 4.21 -11.45
N ASP A 256 15.90 4.35 -11.42
CA ASP A 256 16.75 3.93 -12.52
C ASP A 256 16.82 2.39 -12.58
N GLU A 257 17.01 1.82 -13.78
CA GLU A 257 17.10 0.36 -13.96
C GLU A 257 18.18 -0.28 -13.07
N ASP A 258 19.31 0.43 -12.85
CA ASP A 258 20.47 -0.05 -12.11
C ASP A 258 20.56 0.45 -10.66
N ALA A 259 19.49 1.06 -10.12
CA ALA A 259 19.51 1.67 -8.80
C ALA A 259 19.82 0.66 -7.68
N GLU A 260 20.96 0.80 -6.98
CA GLU A 260 21.37 -0.14 -5.91
C GLU A 260 20.39 -0.20 -4.73
N GLN A 261 19.67 0.89 -4.49
CA GLN A 261 18.67 0.97 -3.43
C GLN A 261 17.41 0.15 -3.77
N HIS A 262 17.12 -0.05 -5.06
CA HIS A 262 15.98 -0.81 -5.50
C HIS A 262 16.09 -2.29 -5.07
N PRO A 263 15.05 -2.89 -4.46
CA PRO A 263 15.09 -4.26 -3.95
C PRO A 263 15.49 -5.31 -4.99
N ARG A 264 15.11 -5.12 -6.26
CA ARG A 264 15.51 -5.99 -7.38
C ARG A 264 17.00 -5.94 -7.71
N ASN A 265 17.73 -4.93 -7.26
CA ASN A 265 19.16 -4.76 -7.54
C ASN A 265 20.05 -5.04 -6.32
N TRP A 266 19.45 -5.43 -5.18
CA TRP A 266 20.22 -5.81 -4.00
C TRP A 266 21.19 -6.97 -4.26
N LYS A 267 22.32 -6.93 -3.54
CA LYS A 267 23.29 -8.04 -3.48
C LYS A 267 22.58 -9.34 -3.10
N VAL A 268 22.99 -10.44 -3.73
CA VAL A 268 22.39 -11.77 -3.53
C VAL A 268 22.31 -12.15 -2.05
N GLY A 269 23.35 -11.88 -1.26
CA GLY A 269 23.35 -12.15 0.19
C GLY A 269 22.19 -11.49 0.95
N THR A 270 21.87 -10.23 0.64
CA THR A 270 20.74 -9.53 1.27
C THR A 270 19.40 -10.12 0.87
N LYS A 271 19.24 -10.43 -0.43
CA LYS A 271 18.00 -11.04 -0.96
C LYS A 271 17.78 -12.44 -0.37
N THR A 272 18.83 -13.25 -0.34
CA THR A 272 18.78 -14.61 0.19
C THR A 272 18.55 -14.60 1.70
N TYR A 273 19.18 -13.69 2.46
CA TYR A 273 18.93 -13.56 3.90
C TYR A 273 17.46 -13.23 4.19
N THR A 274 16.92 -12.19 3.56
CA THR A 274 15.52 -11.77 3.75
C THR A 274 14.56 -12.88 3.32
N ALA A 275 14.77 -13.49 2.16
CA ALA A 275 13.92 -14.58 1.68
C ALA A 275 13.99 -15.81 2.59
N ALA A 276 15.18 -16.22 3.02
CA ALA A 276 15.36 -17.36 3.92
C ALA A 276 14.65 -17.14 5.26
N LEU A 277 14.69 -15.92 5.80
CA LEU A 277 14.01 -15.59 7.05
C LEU A 277 12.48 -15.62 6.90
N ILE A 278 11.94 -15.13 5.78
CA ILE A 278 10.51 -15.21 5.48
C ILE A 278 10.06 -16.67 5.37
N CYS A 279 10.83 -17.50 4.65
CA CYS A 279 10.55 -18.93 4.53
C CYS A 279 10.64 -19.66 5.88
N TRP A 280 11.63 -19.32 6.71
CA TRP A 280 11.78 -19.85 8.06
C TRP A 280 10.57 -19.52 8.94
N LEU A 281 10.13 -18.26 8.91
CA LEU A 281 8.95 -17.81 9.66
C LEU A 281 7.69 -18.57 9.23
N GLU A 282 7.45 -18.71 7.93
CA GLU A 282 6.30 -19.46 7.42
C GLU A 282 6.35 -20.93 7.89
N MET A 283 7.49 -21.59 7.72
CA MET A 283 7.66 -22.99 8.14
C MET A 283 7.44 -23.16 9.63
N TYR A 284 8.13 -22.37 10.45
CA TYR A 284 8.12 -22.56 11.91
C TYR A 284 6.75 -22.22 12.50
N MET A 285 6.13 -21.11 12.09
CA MET A 285 4.79 -20.74 12.55
C MET A 285 3.75 -21.78 12.09
N THR A 286 3.86 -22.29 10.86
CA THR A 286 2.97 -23.37 10.39
C THR A 286 3.18 -24.67 11.15
N ALA A 287 4.41 -25.02 11.53
CA ALA A 287 4.69 -26.17 12.39
C ALA A 287 4.02 -26.04 13.76
N ILE A 288 4.15 -24.89 14.42
CA ILE A 288 3.49 -24.63 15.72
C ILE A 288 1.96 -24.55 15.58
N SER A 289 1.43 -24.27 14.39
CA SER A 289 -0.01 -24.38 14.12
C SER A 289 -0.48 -25.83 14.22
N SER A 290 0.12 -26.75 13.45
CA SER A 290 -0.28 -28.16 13.42
C SER A 290 0.15 -28.94 14.66
N SER A 291 1.16 -28.48 15.38
CA SER A 291 1.52 -29.02 16.69
C SER A 291 0.37 -28.97 17.72
N GLY A 292 -0.61 -28.09 17.50
CA GLY A 292 -1.72 -27.84 18.43
C GLY A 292 -2.54 -29.07 18.77
N THR A 293 -2.75 -30.00 17.84
CA THR A 293 -3.55 -31.22 18.09
C THR A 293 -2.89 -32.14 19.11
N ALA A 294 -1.61 -32.47 18.91
CA ALA A 294 -0.85 -33.30 19.85
C ALA A 294 -0.75 -32.64 21.24
N THR A 295 -0.55 -31.32 21.30
CA THR A 295 -0.52 -30.61 22.59
C THR A 295 -1.88 -30.60 23.29
N ALA A 296 -2.97 -30.51 22.53
CA ALA A 296 -4.32 -30.48 23.06
C ALA A 296 -4.69 -31.79 23.74
N ASP A 297 -4.30 -32.93 23.16
CA ASP A 297 -4.61 -34.25 23.71
C ASP A 297 -3.97 -34.49 25.08
N SER A 298 -2.80 -33.89 25.33
CA SER A 298 -2.13 -33.95 26.64
C SER A 298 -2.64 -32.86 27.59
N ALA A 299 -2.89 -31.64 27.09
CA ALA A 299 -3.34 -30.52 27.93
C ALA A 299 -4.80 -30.67 28.39
N ARG A 300 -5.64 -31.42 27.66
CA ARG A 300 -7.08 -31.55 27.98
C ARG A 300 -7.32 -32.19 29.35
N GLU A 301 -6.47 -33.11 29.78
CA GLU A 301 -6.63 -33.81 31.06
C GLU A 301 -6.35 -32.87 32.24
N GLU A 302 -5.32 -32.04 32.09
CA GLU A 302 -4.95 -31.02 33.07
C GLU A 302 -6.03 -29.94 33.23
N TYR A 303 -6.63 -29.49 32.12
CA TYR A 303 -7.66 -28.46 32.14
C TYR A 303 -9.10 -29.01 32.25
N GLY A 304 -9.29 -30.33 32.34
CA GLY A 304 -10.62 -30.96 32.43
C GLY A 304 -11.51 -30.70 31.21
N LEU A 305 -10.92 -30.60 30.00
CA LEU A 305 -11.64 -30.26 28.76
C LEU A 305 -12.07 -31.51 28.00
N SER A 306 -13.19 -31.42 27.29
CA SER A 306 -13.50 -32.40 26.22
C SER A 306 -12.49 -32.27 25.08
N ARG A 307 -12.24 -33.38 24.34
CA ARG A 307 -11.32 -33.38 23.19
C ARG A 307 -11.65 -32.28 22.18
N THR A 308 -12.93 -32.14 21.82
CA THR A 308 -13.39 -31.10 20.89
C THR A 308 -13.07 -29.69 21.40
N LEU A 309 -13.26 -29.42 22.69
CA LEU A 309 -12.97 -28.10 23.27
C LEU A 309 -11.46 -27.83 23.35
N ALA A 310 -10.65 -28.85 23.61
CA ALA A 310 -9.20 -28.75 23.57
C ALA A 310 -8.70 -28.45 22.14
N TYR A 311 -9.22 -29.14 21.12
CA TYR A 311 -8.88 -28.86 19.72
C TYR A 311 -9.32 -27.47 19.30
N PHE A 312 -10.48 -27.02 19.77
CA PHE A 312 -10.93 -25.65 19.55
C PHE A 312 -9.93 -24.63 20.14
N ALA A 313 -9.51 -24.81 21.40
CA ALA A 313 -8.58 -23.91 22.08
C ALA A 313 -7.18 -23.88 21.44
N PHE A 314 -6.63 -25.04 21.10
CA PHE A 314 -5.25 -25.16 20.63
C PHE A 314 -5.09 -25.04 19.11
N VAL A 315 -6.11 -25.36 18.30
CA VAL A 315 -5.99 -25.39 16.83
C VAL A 315 -6.91 -24.36 16.20
N THR A 316 -8.21 -24.45 16.46
CA THR A 316 -9.19 -23.58 15.79
C THR A 316 -8.95 -22.11 16.13
N ILE A 317 -8.63 -21.78 17.38
CA ILE A 317 -8.41 -20.39 17.81
C ILE A 317 -7.16 -19.77 17.18
N TYR A 318 -6.10 -20.56 17.01
CA TYR A 318 -4.94 -20.13 16.23
C TYR A 318 -5.33 -19.82 14.79
N LEU A 319 -6.06 -20.74 14.15
CA LEU A 319 -6.45 -20.57 12.75
C LEU A 319 -7.48 -19.45 12.56
N LEU A 320 -8.33 -19.18 13.54
CA LEU A 320 -9.21 -18.00 13.58
C LEU A 320 -8.39 -16.71 13.67
N GLY A 321 -7.37 -16.67 14.52
CA GLY A 321 -6.42 -15.55 14.57
C GLY A 321 -5.73 -15.33 13.23
N GLN A 322 -5.26 -16.39 12.57
CA GLN A 322 -4.63 -16.32 11.26
C GLN A 322 -5.61 -15.90 10.15
N THR A 323 -6.86 -16.32 10.24
CA THR A 323 -7.94 -15.92 9.34
C THR A 323 -8.16 -14.42 9.41
N ILE A 324 -8.34 -13.90 10.63
CA ILE A 324 -8.51 -12.46 10.88
C ILE A 324 -7.27 -11.73 10.39
N GLY A 325 -6.08 -12.12 10.84
CA GLY A 325 -4.81 -11.52 10.43
C GLY A 325 -4.63 -11.46 8.91
N SER A 326 -5.05 -12.49 8.17
CA SER A 326 -4.89 -12.55 6.70
C SER A 326 -5.66 -11.44 5.97
N ILE A 327 -6.71 -10.89 6.58
CA ILE A 327 -7.50 -9.77 6.04
C ILE A 327 -6.73 -8.45 6.20
N PHE A 328 -6.08 -8.24 7.36
CA PHE A 328 -5.49 -6.94 7.73
C PHE A 328 -3.99 -6.83 7.40
N CYS A 329 -3.23 -7.91 7.54
CA CYS A 329 -1.77 -7.86 7.50
C CYS A 329 -1.21 -7.45 6.13
N SER A 330 -1.82 -7.90 5.02
CA SER A 330 -1.35 -7.55 3.68
C SER A 330 -1.50 -6.05 3.38
N PRO A 331 -2.69 -5.43 3.50
CA PRO A 331 -2.83 -3.97 3.30
C PRO A 331 -1.98 -3.13 4.26
N ILE A 332 -1.87 -3.54 5.52
CA ILE A 332 -1.05 -2.83 6.51
C ILE A 332 0.44 -2.88 6.08
N SER A 333 0.91 -3.97 5.47
CA SER A 333 2.29 -4.10 4.99
C SER A 333 2.67 -3.16 3.86
N GLU A 334 1.71 -2.81 3.01
CA GLU A 334 1.92 -1.87 1.91
C GLU A 334 2.07 -0.44 2.42
N VAL A 335 1.41 -0.10 3.55
CA VAL A 335 1.41 1.25 4.14
C VAL A 335 2.53 1.46 5.16
N PHE A 336 2.75 0.50 6.06
CA PHE A 336 3.68 0.65 7.19
C PHE A 336 5.08 0.06 6.94
N GLY A 337 5.23 -0.68 5.84
CA GLY A 337 6.49 -1.27 5.41
C GLY A 337 6.56 -2.74 5.80
N ARG A 338 7.15 -3.55 4.93
CA ARG A 338 7.16 -5.00 5.10
C ARG A 338 8.10 -5.39 6.24
N ARG A 339 9.25 -4.71 6.40
CA ARG A 339 10.24 -5.02 7.44
C ARG A 339 9.66 -4.95 8.85
N THR A 340 8.99 -3.85 9.17
CA THR A 340 8.45 -3.59 10.51
C THR A 340 7.46 -4.66 10.92
N ILE A 341 6.63 -5.12 9.98
CA ILE A 341 5.58 -6.09 10.26
C ILE A 341 6.16 -7.47 10.57
N TYR A 342 7.26 -7.91 9.92
CA TYR A 342 7.91 -9.17 10.28
C TYR A 342 8.54 -9.16 11.68
N ILE A 343 9.12 -8.01 12.09
CA ILE A 343 9.66 -7.85 13.46
C ILE A 343 8.52 -7.95 14.48
N LEU A 344 7.41 -7.25 14.23
CA LEU A 344 6.23 -7.29 15.08
C LEU A 344 5.61 -8.70 15.13
N ALA A 345 5.54 -9.40 13.99
CA ALA A 345 5.06 -10.78 13.90
C ALA A 345 5.87 -11.71 14.81
N ALA A 346 7.20 -11.71 14.65
CA ALA A 346 8.07 -12.60 15.40
C ALA A 346 8.03 -12.30 16.90
N THR A 347 7.98 -11.02 17.27
CA THR A 347 7.89 -10.57 18.66
C THR A 347 6.55 -10.96 19.29
N LEU A 348 5.44 -10.69 18.60
CA LEU A 348 4.10 -11.05 19.05
C LEU A 348 3.98 -12.57 19.23
N PHE A 349 4.45 -13.35 18.26
CA PHE A 349 4.43 -14.81 18.34
C PHE A 349 5.26 -15.33 19.52
N CYS A 350 6.44 -14.74 19.77
CA CYS A 350 7.29 -15.07 20.91
C CYS A 350 6.57 -14.84 22.25
N ILE A 351 6.01 -13.64 22.45
CA ILE A 351 5.28 -13.27 23.66
C ILE A 351 4.06 -14.17 23.85
N SER A 352 3.27 -14.37 22.79
CA SER A 352 2.10 -15.23 22.84
C SER A 352 2.46 -16.69 23.12
N SER A 353 3.57 -17.21 22.58
CA SER A 353 4.08 -18.55 22.93
C SER A 353 4.43 -18.66 24.41
N ALA A 354 5.06 -17.61 24.97
CA ALA A 354 5.43 -17.58 26.38
C ALA A 354 4.19 -17.59 27.28
N ILE A 355 3.13 -16.87 26.88
CA ILE A 355 1.84 -16.86 27.59
C ILE A 355 1.22 -18.27 27.61
N VAL A 356 1.17 -18.96 26.46
CA VAL A 356 0.61 -20.33 26.39
C VAL A 356 1.41 -21.32 27.24
N ALA A 357 2.73 -21.17 27.28
CA ALA A 357 3.60 -22.07 28.03
C ALA A 357 3.56 -21.84 29.56
N ALA A 358 3.64 -20.57 29.98
CA ALA A 358 3.93 -20.20 31.37
C ALA A 358 2.67 -19.99 32.22
N VAL A 359 1.56 -19.56 31.62
CA VAL A 359 0.34 -19.25 32.38
C VAL A 359 -0.56 -20.48 32.45
N PRO A 360 -0.83 -21.05 33.64
CA PRO A 360 -1.67 -22.25 33.80
C PRO A 360 -3.15 -21.89 33.75
N SER A 361 -3.61 -21.33 32.62
CA SER A 361 -5.01 -20.94 32.42
C SER A 361 -5.44 -21.17 30.98
N ILE A 362 -6.61 -21.78 30.80
CA ILE A 362 -7.20 -21.96 29.47
C ILE A 362 -7.47 -20.63 28.77
N ILE A 363 -7.76 -19.55 29.51
CA ILE A 363 -7.95 -18.20 28.95
C ILE A 363 -6.64 -17.70 28.33
N ALA A 364 -5.50 -18.00 28.98
CA ALA A 364 -4.19 -17.66 28.45
C ALA A 364 -3.86 -18.47 27.18
N VAL A 365 -4.29 -19.73 27.11
CA VAL A 365 -4.20 -20.54 25.88
C VAL A 365 -5.04 -19.90 24.77
N TYR A 366 -6.30 -19.54 25.01
CA TYR A 366 -7.15 -18.87 24.01
C TYR A 366 -6.50 -17.59 23.49
N PHE A 367 -6.07 -16.71 24.40
CA PHE A 367 -5.41 -15.45 24.05
C PHE A 367 -4.11 -15.69 23.28
N GLY A 368 -3.21 -16.52 23.82
CA GLY A 368 -1.91 -16.77 23.24
C GLY A 368 -2.01 -17.45 21.86
N ARG A 369 -2.86 -18.47 21.71
CA ARG A 369 -3.07 -19.13 20.41
C ARG A 369 -3.67 -18.18 19.39
N PHE A 370 -4.62 -17.33 19.77
CA PHE A 370 -5.22 -16.34 18.87
C PHE A 370 -4.16 -15.37 18.31
N PHE A 371 -3.34 -14.77 19.18
CA PHE A 371 -2.33 -13.80 18.76
C PHE A 371 -1.13 -14.45 18.05
N GLN A 372 -0.78 -15.70 18.36
CA GLN A 372 0.13 -16.50 17.52
C GLN A 372 -0.43 -16.65 16.10
N GLY A 373 -1.72 -16.93 15.97
CA GLY A 373 -2.41 -16.99 14.69
C GLY A 373 -2.33 -15.68 13.90
N VAL A 374 -2.65 -14.55 14.55
CA VAL A 374 -2.56 -13.21 13.94
C VAL A 374 -1.14 -12.94 13.44
N ALA A 375 -0.12 -13.25 14.24
CA ALA A 375 1.27 -13.10 13.85
C ALA A 375 1.64 -14.00 12.64
N ALA A 376 1.14 -15.23 12.61
CA ALA A 376 1.38 -16.18 11.51
C ALA A 376 0.69 -15.80 10.18
N ALA A 377 -0.27 -14.88 10.20
CA ALA A 377 -0.85 -14.37 8.96
C ALA A 377 0.13 -13.52 8.14
N ILE A 378 1.16 -12.96 8.79
CA ILE A 378 2.11 -12.05 8.17
C ILE A 378 2.96 -12.76 7.12
N PRO A 379 3.78 -13.79 7.45
CA PRO A 379 4.50 -14.54 6.43
C PRO A 379 3.54 -15.14 5.39
N ALA A 380 2.41 -15.70 5.83
CA ALA A 380 1.43 -16.35 4.96
C ALA A 380 0.85 -15.44 3.84
N THR A 381 0.69 -14.14 4.08
CA THR A 381 0.07 -13.20 3.13
C THR A 381 1.05 -12.19 2.51
N VAL A 382 2.07 -11.76 3.25
CA VAL A 382 2.99 -10.69 2.82
C VAL A 382 4.16 -11.24 1.98
N ALA A 383 4.49 -12.53 2.11
CA ALA A 383 5.65 -13.14 1.46
C ALA A 383 5.63 -13.01 -0.08
N PHE A 384 4.48 -13.19 -0.72
CA PHE A 384 4.37 -13.08 -2.17
C PHE A 384 4.71 -11.68 -2.68
N GLY A 385 4.23 -10.63 -1.99
CA GLY A 385 4.58 -9.25 -2.32
C GLY A 385 6.06 -8.95 -2.10
N ASN A 386 6.66 -9.49 -1.04
CA ASN A 386 8.10 -9.42 -0.81
C ASN A 386 8.92 -10.01 -1.97
N PHE A 387 8.51 -11.18 -2.46
CA PHE A 387 9.23 -11.84 -3.56
C PHE A 387 9.04 -11.11 -4.88
N ASP A 388 7.87 -10.50 -5.11
CA ASP A 388 7.59 -9.68 -6.28
C ASP A 388 8.43 -8.38 -6.32
N ASP A 389 8.64 -7.79 -5.14
CA ASP A 389 9.48 -6.61 -4.97
C ASP A 389 10.97 -6.94 -5.17
N MET A 390 11.45 -8.11 -4.72
CA MET A 390 12.89 -8.47 -4.71
C MET A 390 13.39 -9.24 -5.93
N TYR A 391 12.55 -10.03 -6.61
CA TYR A 391 12.98 -10.98 -7.64
C TYR A 391 12.25 -10.79 -8.97
N ASN A 392 13.02 -10.86 -10.06
CA ASN A 392 12.47 -10.96 -11.41
C ASN A 392 11.74 -12.30 -11.59
N ALA A 393 10.79 -12.34 -12.53
CA ALA A 393 9.87 -13.47 -12.73
C ALA A 393 10.54 -14.85 -12.83
N GLU A 394 11.73 -14.98 -13.43
CA GLU A 394 12.46 -16.27 -13.54
C GLU A 394 12.92 -16.80 -12.17
N HIS A 395 13.57 -15.95 -11.36
CA HIS A 395 14.07 -16.34 -10.04
C HIS A 395 12.94 -16.46 -9.02
N ARG A 396 11.86 -15.68 -9.22
CA ARG A 396 10.66 -15.70 -8.38
C ARG A 396 10.01 -17.08 -8.31
N ILE A 397 10.01 -17.85 -9.42
CA ILE A 397 9.49 -19.23 -9.46
C ILE A 397 10.15 -20.09 -8.37
N TRP A 398 11.48 -20.06 -8.30
CA TRP A 398 12.24 -20.89 -7.36
C TRP A 398 12.08 -20.45 -5.92
N VAL A 399 12.07 -19.14 -5.67
CA VAL A 399 11.91 -18.60 -4.30
C VAL A 399 10.51 -18.90 -3.76
N VAL A 400 9.46 -18.69 -4.57
CA VAL A 400 8.08 -19.03 -4.20
C VAL A 400 7.94 -20.52 -3.97
N TYR A 401 8.59 -21.35 -4.79
CA TYR A 401 8.58 -22.80 -4.61
C TYR A 401 9.20 -23.23 -3.27
N VAL A 402 10.40 -22.71 -2.95
CA VAL A 402 11.07 -22.98 -1.66
C VAL A 402 10.20 -22.51 -0.49
N TYR A 403 9.58 -21.34 -0.60
CA TYR A 403 8.64 -20.84 0.39
C TYR A 403 7.44 -21.78 0.59
N THR A 404 6.77 -22.19 -0.49
CA THR A 404 5.58 -23.06 -0.39
C THR A 404 5.94 -24.42 0.20
N ILE A 405 7.04 -25.03 -0.23
CA ILE A 405 7.51 -26.29 0.36
C ILE A 405 7.83 -26.16 1.82
N LEU A 406 8.57 -25.12 2.22
CA LEU A 406 8.92 -24.96 3.63
C LEU A 406 7.67 -24.73 4.49
N GLY A 407 6.67 -24.01 3.99
CA GLY A 407 5.36 -23.89 4.66
C GLY A 407 4.66 -25.24 4.83
N MET A 408 4.57 -26.05 3.77
CA MET A 408 3.94 -27.39 3.82
C MET A 408 4.74 -28.38 4.68
N LEU A 409 6.07 -28.36 4.60
CA LEU A 409 6.93 -29.15 5.47
C LEU A 409 6.71 -28.77 6.94
N GLY A 410 6.51 -27.48 7.23
CA GLY A 410 6.09 -27.04 8.56
C GLY A 410 4.85 -27.80 9.03
N LEU A 411 3.84 -27.91 8.16
CA LEU A 411 2.59 -28.59 8.48
C LEU A 411 2.78 -30.07 8.83
N ALA A 412 3.63 -30.79 8.08
CA ALA A 412 3.95 -32.19 8.32
C ALA A 412 4.89 -32.41 9.53
N LEU A 413 5.86 -31.52 9.74
CA LEU A 413 6.83 -31.64 10.84
C LEU A 413 6.23 -31.24 12.19
N GLY A 414 5.21 -30.37 12.21
CA GLY A 414 4.58 -29.89 13.44
C GLY A 414 4.11 -31.00 14.40
N PRO A 415 3.30 -31.98 13.95
CA PRO A 415 2.86 -33.10 14.79
C PRO A 415 3.99 -34.03 15.25
N ILE A 416 5.02 -34.22 14.43
CA ILE A 416 6.21 -35.01 14.80
C ILE A 416 6.94 -34.28 15.94
N TYR A 417 7.28 -33.02 15.71
CA TYR A 417 7.97 -32.16 16.67
C TYR A 417 7.23 -32.09 18.01
N SER A 418 5.92 -31.84 18.01
CA SER A 418 5.17 -31.70 19.25
C SER A 418 4.89 -33.02 19.97
N THR A 419 4.64 -34.12 19.25
CA THR A 419 4.42 -35.43 19.87
C THR A 419 5.65 -35.86 20.68
N PHE A 420 6.84 -35.83 20.08
CA PHE A 420 8.07 -36.24 20.80
C PHE A 420 8.42 -35.36 21.99
N ILE A 421 8.23 -34.03 21.90
CA ILE A 421 8.44 -33.12 23.02
C ILE A 421 7.41 -33.37 24.13
N THR A 422 6.15 -33.53 23.75
CA THR A 422 5.04 -33.72 24.69
C THR A 422 5.20 -35.01 25.47
N SER A 423 5.54 -36.11 24.79
CA SER A 423 5.76 -37.41 25.43
C SER A 423 7.01 -37.46 26.31
N SER A 424 8.03 -36.63 26.04
CA SER A 424 9.30 -36.65 26.79
C SER A 424 9.32 -35.72 27.99
N ILE A 425 8.93 -34.45 27.80
CA ILE A 425 9.11 -33.38 28.80
C ILE A 425 7.83 -32.55 29.03
N GLY A 426 6.72 -32.89 28.35
CA GLY A 426 5.41 -32.29 28.55
C GLY A 426 5.02 -31.22 27.52
N TRP A 427 3.72 -31.01 27.36
CA TRP A 427 3.14 -30.17 26.29
C TRP A 427 3.56 -28.69 26.37
N ARG A 428 3.82 -28.15 27.57
CA ARG A 428 4.26 -26.76 27.75
C ARG A 428 5.59 -26.47 27.08
N TRP A 429 6.48 -27.46 27.02
CA TRP A 429 7.81 -27.30 26.41
C TRP A 429 7.75 -27.09 24.90
N VAL A 430 6.70 -27.56 24.22
CA VAL A 430 6.45 -27.23 22.81
C VAL A 430 6.42 -25.71 22.62
N TYR A 431 5.77 -25.01 23.55
CA TYR A 431 5.62 -23.56 23.53
C TYR A 431 6.81 -22.81 24.15
N TYR A 432 7.50 -23.35 25.16
CA TYR A 432 8.76 -22.76 25.64
C TYR A 432 9.86 -22.77 24.56
N VAL A 433 10.01 -23.88 23.83
CA VAL A 433 10.94 -23.95 22.70
C VAL A 433 10.51 -22.95 21.62
N SER A 434 9.21 -22.83 21.35
CA SER A 434 8.67 -21.80 20.44
C SER A 434 9.02 -20.39 20.87
N THR A 435 8.94 -20.06 22.17
CA THR A 435 9.38 -18.75 22.69
C THR A 435 10.85 -18.49 22.40
N ILE A 436 11.74 -19.47 22.67
CA ILE A 436 13.18 -19.31 22.46
C ILE A 436 13.48 -19.09 20.97
N VAL A 437 12.96 -19.97 20.12
CA VAL A 437 13.18 -19.92 18.67
C VAL A 437 12.67 -18.61 18.09
N MET A 438 11.48 -18.17 18.49
CA MET A 438 10.89 -16.93 17.99
C MET A 438 11.56 -15.68 18.57
N GLY A 439 12.10 -15.74 19.78
CA GLY A 439 12.94 -14.67 20.34
C GLY A 439 14.21 -14.45 19.51
N VAL A 440 14.91 -15.53 19.16
CA VAL A 440 16.08 -15.45 18.26
C VAL A 440 15.68 -14.97 16.87
N THR A 441 14.56 -15.46 16.35
CA THR A 441 14.03 -15.06 15.04
C THR A 441 13.65 -13.57 15.01
N ALA A 442 13.07 -13.03 16.08
CA ALA A 442 12.74 -11.61 16.20
C ALA A 442 14.01 -10.73 16.13
N VAL A 443 15.10 -11.15 16.78
CA VAL A 443 16.40 -10.48 16.67
C VAL A 443 16.94 -10.57 15.24
N ALA A 444 16.82 -11.73 14.60
CA ALA A 444 17.23 -11.89 13.19
C ALA A 444 16.42 -10.97 12.24
N CYS A 445 15.12 -10.77 12.50
CA CYS A 445 14.28 -9.86 11.71
C CYS A 445 14.79 -8.41 11.72
N ILE A 446 15.47 -7.95 12.78
CA ILE A 446 16.02 -6.59 12.87
C ILE A 446 17.02 -6.33 11.74
N PHE A 447 17.76 -7.34 11.29
CA PHE A 447 18.78 -7.20 10.24
C PHE A 447 18.21 -7.27 8.82
N THR A 448 16.90 -7.50 8.65
CA THR A 448 16.26 -7.43 7.32
C THR A 448 16.17 -6.00 6.81
N ARG A 449 16.07 -5.83 5.49
CA ARG A 449 15.89 -4.52 4.84
C ARG A 449 14.45 -4.36 4.36
N GLU A 450 14.01 -3.11 4.27
CA GLU A 450 12.68 -2.80 3.71
C GLU A 450 12.67 -3.10 2.22
N SER A 451 11.79 -3.99 1.79
CA SER A 451 11.67 -4.49 0.42
C SER A 451 10.61 -3.75 -0.39
N ASN A 452 9.72 -2.96 0.22
CA ASN A 452 8.74 -2.19 -0.55
C ASN A 452 9.43 -1.05 -1.32
N ALA A 453 9.53 -1.21 -2.64
CA ALA A 453 10.20 -0.25 -3.52
C ALA A 453 9.53 1.14 -3.52
N THR A 454 8.20 1.20 -3.39
CA THR A 454 7.44 2.46 -3.31
C THR A 454 7.75 3.21 -2.02
N GLN A 455 7.85 2.51 -0.89
CA GLN A 455 8.21 3.16 0.38
C GLN A 455 9.67 3.60 0.43
N LEU A 456 10.57 2.83 -0.19
CA LEU A 456 11.96 3.27 -0.35
C LEU A 456 12.02 4.53 -1.20
N LEU A 457 11.25 4.59 -2.29
CA LEU A 457 11.18 5.75 -3.16
C LEU A 457 10.63 6.97 -2.42
N ASP A 458 9.57 6.79 -1.63
CA ASP A 458 9.01 7.85 -0.78
C ASP A 458 10.04 8.41 0.21
N LYS A 459 10.93 7.56 0.76
CA LYS A 459 12.03 8.02 1.61
C LYS A 459 13.08 8.81 0.83
N VAL A 460 13.43 8.37 -0.37
CA VAL A 460 14.37 9.08 -1.24
C VAL A 460 13.79 10.42 -1.69
N ILE A 461 12.52 10.47 -2.10
CA ILE A 461 11.80 11.70 -2.44
C ILE A 461 11.82 12.65 -1.26
N LYS A 462 11.49 12.17 -0.04
CA LYS A 462 11.53 13.02 1.16
C LYS A 462 12.92 13.57 1.45
N GLN A 463 13.98 12.78 1.26
CA GLN A 463 15.36 13.27 1.38
C GLN A 463 15.69 14.33 0.33
N ILE A 464 15.28 14.11 -0.93
CA ILE A 464 15.48 15.09 -2.00
C ILE A 464 14.69 16.38 -1.69
N GLN A 465 13.46 16.27 -1.19
CA GLN A 465 12.65 17.40 -0.73
C GLN A 465 13.34 18.15 0.41
N GLU A 466 13.95 17.45 1.38
CA GLU A 466 14.71 18.06 2.48
C GLU A 466 16.01 18.75 1.99
N GLU A 467 16.72 18.17 1.02
CA GLU A 467 17.99 18.70 0.48
C GLU A 467 17.79 19.85 -0.52
N THR A 468 16.77 19.76 -1.38
CA THR A 468 16.48 20.74 -2.44
C THR A 468 15.41 21.75 -2.02
N GLY A 469 14.59 21.43 -1.02
CA GLY A 469 13.39 22.18 -0.63
C GLY A 469 12.37 22.34 -1.77
N ILE A 470 12.32 21.41 -2.73
CA ILE A 470 11.33 21.37 -3.81
C ILE A 470 10.22 20.41 -3.39
N GLU A 471 9.04 20.93 -3.03
CA GLU A 471 7.93 20.11 -2.49
C GLU A 471 7.07 19.43 -3.57
N ASP A 472 7.07 19.93 -4.81
CA ASP A 472 6.19 19.44 -5.90
C ASP A 472 6.70 18.15 -6.59
N ILE A 473 7.67 17.47 -5.98
CA ILE A 473 8.21 16.21 -6.47
C ILE A 473 7.27 15.08 -6.05
N LYS A 474 6.67 14.42 -7.04
CA LYS A 474 5.75 13.30 -6.81
C LYS A 474 6.40 11.97 -7.19
N SER A 475 5.98 10.88 -6.53
CA SER A 475 6.36 9.52 -6.93
C SER A 475 5.73 9.20 -8.28
N GLY A 476 6.50 8.56 -9.17
CA GLY A 476 6.00 8.02 -10.43
C GLY A 476 4.91 6.95 -10.27
N HIS A 477 4.97 6.18 -9.16
CA HIS A 477 3.88 5.31 -8.79
C HIS A 477 2.74 6.15 -8.24
N GLU A 478 1.57 6.10 -8.88
CA GLU A 478 0.35 6.70 -8.34
C GLU A 478 0.16 6.24 -6.90
N LYS A 479 0.28 7.17 -5.94
CA LYS A 479 -0.35 6.96 -4.65
C LYS A 479 -1.83 6.85 -4.95
N GLY A 480 -2.37 5.63 -4.94
CA GLY A 480 -3.79 5.45 -4.71
C GLY A 480 -4.18 6.39 -3.59
N GLU A 481 -5.23 7.20 -3.81
CA GLU A 481 -5.70 8.31 -2.97
C GLU A 481 -5.24 8.15 -1.51
N LYS A 482 -4.77 9.21 -0.82
CA LYS A 482 -4.58 9.15 0.64
C LYS A 482 -5.90 8.71 1.28
N LEU A 483 -6.08 7.41 1.45
CA LEU A 483 -7.34 6.80 1.81
C LEU A 483 -7.56 7.20 3.25
N THR A 484 -8.56 8.06 3.48
CA THR A 484 -9.11 8.31 4.82
C THR A 484 -9.27 6.95 5.51
N VAL A 485 -8.95 6.81 6.80
CA VAL A 485 -9.01 5.52 7.53
C VAL A 485 -10.34 4.79 7.28
N SER A 486 -11.46 5.53 7.19
CA SER A 486 -12.78 4.98 6.81
C SER A 486 -12.84 4.42 5.38
N ALA A 487 -12.27 5.12 4.40
CA ALA A 487 -12.17 4.67 3.01
C ALA A 487 -11.18 3.50 2.86
N PHE A 488 -10.07 3.48 3.61
CA PHE A 488 -9.14 2.36 3.66
C PHE A 488 -9.80 1.09 4.20
N VAL A 489 -10.57 1.22 5.29
CA VAL A 489 -11.35 0.12 5.86
C VAL A 489 -12.43 -0.36 4.88
N GLN A 490 -13.22 0.53 4.28
CA GLN A 490 -14.30 0.09 3.38
C GLN A 490 -13.80 -0.43 2.02
N LYS A 491 -12.79 0.20 1.41
CA LYS A 491 -12.31 -0.17 0.06
C LYS A 491 -11.28 -1.30 0.07
N THR A 492 -10.42 -1.42 1.08
CA THR A 492 -9.27 -2.35 1.06
C THR A 492 -9.46 -3.57 1.96
N LEU A 493 -10.12 -3.40 3.11
CA LEU A 493 -10.20 -4.43 4.16
C LEU A 493 -11.32 -5.45 3.92
N PHE A 494 -12.45 -5.03 3.35
CA PHE A 494 -13.55 -5.93 2.97
C PHE A 494 -13.47 -6.45 1.54
N LEU A 495 -12.48 -6.00 0.76
CA LEU A 495 -12.28 -6.44 -0.62
C LEU A 495 -12.04 -7.96 -0.73
N PRO A 496 -11.23 -8.61 0.13
CA PRO A 496 -11.07 -10.08 0.09
C PRO A 496 -12.41 -10.82 0.26
N LEU A 497 -13.25 -10.37 1.19
CA LEU A 497 -14.57 -10.96 1.42
C LEU A 497 -15.51 -10.73 0.23
N LYS A 498 -15.47 -9.53 -0.35
CA LYS A 498 -16.23 -9.22 -1.57
C LYS A 498 -15.78 -10.09 -2.74
N LEU A 499 -14.48 -10.24 -2.97
CA LEU A 499 -13.94 -11.11 -4.03
C LEU A 499 -14.35 -12.56 -3.82
N LEU A 500 -14.31 -13.07 -2.59
CA LEU A 500 -14.73 -14.43 -2.27
C LEU A 500 -16.20 -14.71 -2.64
N VAL A 501 -17.09 -13.75 -2.43
CA VAL A 501 -18.54 -13.92 -2.69
C VAL A 501 -18.92 -13.57 -4.14
N THR A 502 -18.27 -12.59 -4.73
CA THR A 502 -18.68 -12.02 -6.02
C THR A 502 -17.89 -12.54 -7.21
N ASP A 503 -16.68 -13.06 -7.00
CA ASP A 503 -15.82 -13.57 -8.06
C ASP A 503 -15.77 -15.12 -8.02
N PRO A 504 -16.39 -15.80 -9.01
CA PRO A 504 -16.40 -17.27 -9.07
C PRO A 504 -15.01 -17.89 -9.16
N LEU A 505 -14.02 -17.19 -9.71
CA LEU A 505 -12.67 -17.69 -9.92
C LEU A 505 -11.88 -17.68 -8.60
N VAL A 506 -12.00 -16.61 -7.80
CA VAL A 506 -11.46 -16.57 -6.44
C VAL A 506 -12.13 -17.62 -5.56
N LEU A 507 -13.47 -17.72 -5.60
CA LEU A 507 -14.22 -18.70 -4.82
C LEU A 507 -13.77 -20.14 -5.11
N PHE A 508 -13.60 -20.46 -6.40
CA PHE A 508 -13.11 -21.77 -6.83
C PHE A 508 -11.71 -22.09 -6.29
N CYS A 509 -10.76 -21.16 -6.47
CA CYS A 509 -9.40 -21.32 -5.95
C CYS A 509 -9.39 -21.47 -4.43
N ALA A 510 -10.24 -20.69 -3.74
CA ALA A 510 -10.38 -20.73 -2.29
C ALA A 510 -10.91 -22.08 -1.80
N ILE A 511 -11.97 -22.62 -2.42
CA ILE A 511 -12.55 -23.92 -2.04
C ILE A 511 -11.55 -25.06 -2.20
N LEU A 512 -10.87 -25.14 -3.36
CA LEU A 512 -9.92 -26.22 -3.63
C LEU A 512 -8.71 -26.18 -2.70
N CYS A 513 -8.15 -24.99 -2.50
CA CYS A 513 -7.03 -24.79 -1.57
C CYS A 513 -7.45 -25.14 -0.14
N ALA A 514 -8.67 -24.74 0.27
CA ALA A 514 -9.20 -25.02 1.58
C ALA A 514 -9.45 -26.51 1.85
N ILE A 515 -9.95 -27.25 0.86
CA ILE A 515 -10.13 -28.70 0.98
C ILE A 515 -8.78 -29.40 1.16
N ALA A 516 -7.78 -29.09 0.33
CA ALA A 516 -6.47 -29.74 0.42
C ALA A 516 -5.79 -29.46 1.77
N PHE A 517 -5.79 -28.20 2.20
CA PHE A 517 -5.16 -27.81 3.46
C PHE A 517 -5.93 -28.33 4.68
N GLY A 518 -7.27 -28.24 4.65
CA GLY A 518 -8.13 -28.79 5.69
C GLY A 518 -7.98 -30.30 5.85
N LEU A 519 -7.83 -31.01 4.74
CA LEU A 519 -7.59 -32.45 4.74
C LEU A 519 -6.31 -32.82 5.50
N ILE A 520 -5.20 -32.11 5.30
CA ILE A 520 -3.96 -32.39 6.05
C ILE A 520 -4.16 -32.14 7.55
N TYR A 521 -4.87 -31.06 7.93
CA TYR A 521 -5.21 -30.84 9.34
C TYR A 521 -6.08 -31.96 9.91
N GLY A 522 -7.04 -32.48 9.13
CA GLY A 522 -7.78 -33.68 9.50
C GLY A 522 -6.86 -34.90 9.69
N LEU A 523 -5.88 -35.09 8.81
CA LEU A 523 -4.91 -36.18 8.91
C LEU A 523 -4.11 -36.15 10.22
N THR A 524 -3.92 -34.98 10.86
CA THR A 524 -3.22 -34.91 12.18
C THR A 524 -3.85 -35.77 13.25
N GLU A 525 -5.17 -35.92 13.22
CA GLU A 525 -5.88 -36.82 14.13
C GLU A 525 -6.00 -38.23 13.56
N SER A 526 -6.33 -38.34 12.27
CA SER A 526 -6.68 -39.63 11.70
C SER A 526 -5.51 -40.58 11.55
N LEU A 527 -4.28 -40.09 11.31
CA LEU A 527 -3.12 -40.95 11.17
C LEU A 527 -2.80 -41.69 12.48
N THR A 528 -2.95 -41.02 13.62
CA THR A 528 -2.80 -41.65 14.94
C THR A 528 -3.79 -42.80 15.11
N ILE A 529 -5.08 -42.58 14.79
CA ILE A 529 -6.12 -43.62 14.85
C ILE A 529 -5.81 -44.80 13.92
N VAL A 530 -5.34 -44.51 12.70
CA VAL A 530 -5.07 -45.53 11.68
C VAL A 530 -3.86 -46.39 12.03
N TYR A 531 -2.73 -45.78 12.41
CA TYR A 531 -1.48 -46.52 12.59
C TYR A 531 -1.35 -47.20 13.96
N THR A 532 -2.10 -46.74 14.97
CA THR A 532 -2.18 -47.44 16.27
C THR A 532 -3.09 -48.67 16.20
N ALA A 533 -4.02 -48.73 15.24
CA ALA A 533 -4.92 -49.87 15.08
C ALA A 533 -4.17 -51.14 14.61
N ALA A 534 -4.66 -52.30 15.06
CA ALA A 534 -4.15 -53.59 14.60
C ALA A 534 -4.45 -53.80 13.10
N PRO A 535 -3.51 -54.37 12.32
CA PRO A 535 -2.27 -55.01 12.75
C PRO A 535 -1.03 -54.10 12.73
N PHE A 536 -1.17 -52.80 12.43
CA PHE A 536 -0.02 -51.89 12.37
C PHE A 536 0.61 -51.69 13.75
N ASN A 537 -0.20 -51.52 14.79
CA ASN A 537 0.23 -51.49 16.20
C ASN A 537 1.39 -50.51 16.47
N PHE A 538 1.43 -49.36 15.79
CA PHE A 538 2.43 -48.34 16.10
C PHE A 538 2.17 -47.78 17.50
N SER A 539 3.24 -47.38 18.21
CA SER A 539 3.06 -46.56 19.41
C SER A 539 2.45 -45.22 19.04
N GLN A 540 1.80 -44.56 20.00
CA GLN A 540 1.22 -43.23 19.80
C GLN A 540 2.28 -42.25 19.27
N ASP A 541 3.50 -42.31 19.81
CA ASP A 541 4.63 -41.49 19.36
C ASP A 541 5.04 -41.79 17.91
N ASN A 542 5.21 -43.08 17.57
CA ASN A 542 5.65 -43.49 16.24
C ASN A 542 4.59 -43.28 15.16
N SER A 543 3.30 -43.21 15.53
CA SER A 543 2.21 -42.93 14.58
C SER A 543 2.37 -41.57 13.89
N SER A 544 2.97 -40.59 14.57
CA SER A 544 3.27 -39.26 14.01
C SER A 544 4.30 -39.31 12.86
N LEU A 545 5.16 -40.35 12.79
CA LEU A 545 6.15 -40.50 11.72
C LEU A 545 5.52 -40.71 10.33
N ALA A 546 4.24 -41.07 10.27
CA ALA A 546 3.50 -41.14 9.01
C ALA A 546 3.49 -39.80 8.24
N PHE A 547 3.65 -38.68 8.94
CA PHE A 547 3.81 -37.36 8.31
C PHE A 547 5.08 -37.23 7.46
N ILE A 548 6.10 -38.06 7.68
CA ILE A 548 7.29 -38.10 6.80
C ILE A 548 6.90 -38.51 5.38
N ALA A 549 5.93 -39.41 5.21
CA ALA A 549 5.45 -39.79 3.88
C ALA A 549 4.80 -38.60 3.17
N ILE A 550 4.03 -37.78 3.90
CA ILE A 550 3.45 -36.54 3.38
C ILE A 550 4.58 -35.57 2.97
N ALA A 551 5.56 -35.35 3.85
CA ALA A 551 6.71 -34.49 3.59
C ALA A 551 7.53 -34.91 2.35
N ILE A 552 7.72 -36.22 2.13
CA ILE A 552 8.36 -36.73 0.91
C ILE A 552 7.54 -36.33 -0.33
N GLY A 553 6.21 -36.47 -0.27
CA GLY A 553 5.30 -36.03 -1.32
C GLY A 553 5.44 -34.54 -1.64
N GLU A 554 5.48 -33.71 -0.60
CA GLU A 554 5.66 -32.26 -0.72
C GLU A 554 6.96 -31.90 -1.45
N ILE A 555 8.07 -32.57 -1.12
CA ILE A 555 9.38 -32.38 -1.77
C ILE A 555 9.35 -32.79 -3.25
N LEU A 556 8.68 -33.89 -3.58
CA LEU A 556 8.54 -34.38 -4.97
C LEU A 556 7.80 -33.38 -5.87
N ASN A 557 7.11 -32.38 -5.32
CA ASN A 557 6.53 -31.28 -6.09
C ASN A 557 7.58 -30.43 -6.84
N ILE A 558 8.88 -30.66 -6.64
CA ILE A 558 9.92 -30.07 -7.49
C ILE A 558 9.75 -30.42 -8.97
N LEU A 559 9.19 -31.61 -9.27
CA LEU A 559 9.18 -32.17 -10.61
C LEU A 559 8.39 -31.29 -11.61
N PRO A 560 7.14 -30.85 -11.32
CA PRO A 560 6.46 -29.88 -12.16
C PRO A 560 7.17 -28.53 -12.31
N ARG A 561 7.99 -28.10 -11.34
CA ARG A 561 8.66 -26.79 -11.41
C ARG A 561 9.74 -26.73 -12.49
N PHE A 562 10.37 -27.86 -12.82
CA PHE A 562 11.25 -27.93 -13.99
C PHE A 562 10.49 -27.67 -15.29
N TYR A 563 9.25 -28.15 -15.39
CA TYR A 563 8.39 -27.90 -16.54
C TYR A 563 7.94 -26.43 -16.61
N ASP A 564 7.57 -25.82 -15.49
CA ASP A 564 7.29 -24.38 -15.41
C ASP A 564 8.47 -23.53 -15.90
N ALA A 565 9.68 -23.84 -15.42
CA ALA A 565 10.89 -23.15 -15.82
C ALA A 565 11.18 -23.33 -17.33
N TYR A 566 10.90 -24.51 -17.88
CA TYR A 566 11.00 -24.77 -19.31
C TYR A 566 9.99 -23.95 -20.12
N ILE A 567 8.71 -23.95 -19.74
CA ILE A 567 7.67 -23.11 -20.37
C ILE A 567 8.09 -21.65 -20.32
N TYR A 568 8.57 -21.19 -19.16
CA TYR A 568 8.99 -19.81 -18.99
C TYR A 568 10.08 -19.42 -20.00
N LYS A 569 11.13 -20.23 -20.11
CA LYS A 569 12.21 -20.01 -21.09
C LYS A 569 11.70 -20.04 -22.53
N LYS A 570 10.74 -20.90 -22.85
CA LYS A 570 10.13 -20.99 -24.19
C LYS A 570 9.35 -19.72 -24.54
N TYR A 571 8.51 -19.22 -23.64
CA TYR A 571 7.70 -18.01 -23.86
C TYR A 571 8.55 -16.74 -23.92
N ARG A 572 9.62 -16.68 -23.12
CA ARG A 572 10.61 -15.60 -23.17
C ARG A 572 11.30 -15.50 -24.54
N LYS A 573 11.66 -16.63 -25.16
CA LYS A 573 12.28 -16.65 -26.50
C LYS A 573 11.36 -16.09 -27.59
N ILE A 574 10.06 -16.27 -27.45
CA ILE A 574 9.06 -15.75 -28.41
C ILE A 574 8.49 -14.38 -28.00
N HIS A 575 9.10 -13.71 -27.02
CA HIS A 575 8.76 -12.36 -26.56
C HIS A 575 7.26 -12.21 -26.21
N ARG A 576 6.68 -13.25 -25.62
CA ARG A 576 5.30 -13.22 -25.13
C ARG A 576 5.28 -13.45 -23.63
N ARG A 577 4.49 -12.65 -22.92
CA ARG A 577 4.21 -12.87 -21.50
C ARG A 577 3.44 -14.18 -21.32
N ILE A 578 3.74 -14.88 -20.23
CA ILE A 578 3.11 -16.15 -19.89
C ILE A 578 1.72 -15.89 -19.33
N LEU A 579 0.73 -16.56 -19.90
CA LEU A 579 -0.63 -16.56 -19.40
C LEU A 579 -0.69 -17.28 -18.03
N PRO A 580 -1.42 -16.75 -17.03
CA PRO A 580 -1.60 -17.40 -15.73
C PRO A 580 -2.05 -18.86 -15.84
N GLU A 581 -2.86 -19.19 -16.84
CA GLU A 581 -3.40 -20.53 -17.12
C GLU A 581 -2.30 -21.58 -17.37
N SER A 582 -1.12 -21.16 -17.84
CA SER A 582 0.01 -22.06 -18.07
C SER A 582 0.46 -22.77 -16.78
N LYS A 583 0.27 -22.13 -15.62
CA LYS A 583 0.62 -22.69 -14.30
C LYS A 583 -0.37 -23.73 -13.80
N ILE A 584 -1.59 -23.78 -14.34
CA ILE A 584 -2.64 -24.75 -13.96
C ILE A 584 -2.33 -26.16 -14.47
N THR A 585 -1.36 -26.31 -15.38
CA THR A 585 -1.01 -27.62 -15.96
C THR A 585 -0.58 -28.65 -14.93
N SER A 586 0.22 -28.28 -13.92
CA SER A 586 0.58 -29.22 -12.84
C SER A 586 -0.62 -29.59 -11.97
N PHE A 587 -1.53 -28.64 -11.76
CA PHE A 587 -2.74 -28.84 -10.98
C PHE A 587 -3.68 -29.88 -11.61
N ALA A 588 -3.68 -29.99 -12.94
CA ALA A 588 -4.42 -31.03 -13.66
C ALA A 588 -3.89 -32.47 -13.44
N ILE A 589 -2.64 -32.61 -12.99
CA ILE A 589 -2.08 -33.90 -12.55
C ILE A 589 -2.34 -34.09 -11.05
N ALA A 590 -2.11 -33.04 -10.26
CA ALA A 590 -2.23 -33.09 -8.81
C ALA A 590 -3.65 -33.43 -8.32
N ALA A 591 -4.71 -32.91 -8.93
CA ALA A 591 -6.06 -33.13 -8.43
C ALA A 591 -6.54 -34.60 -8.59
N PRO A 592 -6.38 -35.26 -9.75
CA PRO A 592 -6.58 -36.71 -9.84
C PRO A 592 -5.66 -37.50 -8.90
N LEU A 593 -4.40 -37.08 -8.75
CA LEU A 593 -3.46 -37.76 -7.87
C LEU A 593 -3.89 -37.71 -6.39
N LEU A 594 -4.53 -36.63 -5.95
CA LEU A 594 -5.09 -36.51 -4.60
C LEU A 594 -6.18 -37.56 -4.37
N ALA A 595 -7.10 -37.69 -5.33
CA ALA A 595 -8.18 -38.66 -5.26
C ALA A 595 -7.64 -40.10 -5.25
N ILE A 596 -6.68 -40.42 -6.13
CA ILE A 596 -6.04 -41.73 -6.17
C ILE A 596 -5.30 -42.01 -4.86
N GLY A 597 -4.56 -41.03 -4.32
CA GLY A 597 -3.85 -41.15 -3.05
C GLY A 597 -4.78 -41.44 -1.88
N LEU A 598 -5.93 -40.75 -1.82
CA LEU A 598 -6.95 -40.99 -0.80
C LEU A 598 -7.64 -42.34 -0.95
N TRP A 599 -7.94 -42.79 -2.17
CA TRP A 599 -8.48 -44.14 -2.40
C TRP A 599 -7.49 -45.23 -2.04
N LEU A 600 -6.23 -45.06 -2.42
CA LEU A 600 -5.15 -45.96 -2.05
C LEU A 600 -5.03 -46.04 -0.53
N PHE A 601 -5.01 -44.90 0.15
CA PHE A 601 -4.97 -44.85 1.61
C PHE A 601 -6.20 -45.53 2.24
N ALA A 602 -7.42 -45.20 1.79
CA ALA A 602 -8.66 -45.74 2.32
C ALA A 602 -8.76 -47.27 2.29
N TRP A 603 -8.16 -47.91 1.28
CA TRP A 603 -8.23 -49.35 1.05
C TRP A 603 -6.91 -50.10 1.30
N THR A 604 -5.98 -49.46 2.00
CA THR A 604 -4.73 -50.10 2.46
C THR A 604 -4.55 -50.00 3.97
N ILE A 605 -5.54 -49.47 4.68
CA ILE A 605 -5.52 -49.25 6.13
C ILE A 605 -6.52 -50.15 6.88
N PRO A 606 -6.26 -50.46 8.16
CA PRO A 606 -7.22 -51.15 9.03
C PRO A 606 -8.45 -50.27 9.34
N PRO A 607 -9.58 -50.86 9.82
CA PRO A 607 -9.77 -52.26 10.18
C PRO A 607 -10.26 -53.18 9.05
N ARG A 608 -10.76 -52.66 7.92
CA ARG A 608 -11.30 -53.54 6.84
C ARG A 608 -10.22 -54.27 6.07
N VAL A 609 -9.03 -53.67 5.96
CA VAL A 609 -7.90 -54.23 5.24
C VAL A 609 -6.75 -54.43 6.22
N THR A 610 -6.49 -55.69 6.57
CA THR A 610 -5.50 -56.06 7.61
C THR A 610 -4.31 -56.85 7.06
N TYR A 611 -4.37 -57.32 5.82
CA TYR A 611 -3.30 -58.14 5.21
C TYR A 611 -2.24 -57.31 4.47
N ILE A 612 -2.52 -56.03 4.18
CA ILE A 612 -1.59 -55.15 3.45
C ILE A 612 -0.59 -54.53 4.44
N PRO A 613 0.72 -54.57 4.15
CA PRO A 613 1.72 -53.90 4.97
C PRO A 613 1.56 -52.37 5.02
N TRP A 614 1.80 -51.76 6.18
CA TRP A 614 1.72 -50.31 6.39
C TRP A 614 2.54 -49.45 5.39
N PRO A 615 3.66 -49.87 4.78
CA PRO A 615 4.35 -49.03 3.80
C PRO A 615 3.49 -48.73 2.57
N VAL A 616 2.52 -49.58 2.23
CA VAL A 616 1.65 -49.36 1.07
C VAL A 616 0.70 -48.19 1.32
N SER A 617 0.18 -48.02 2.55
CA SER A 617 -0.65 -46.87 2.89
C SER A 617 0.14 -45.56 2.89
N MET A 618 1.45 -45.61 3.18
CA MET A 618 2.34 -44.45 3.09
C MET A 618 2.50 -43.94 1.65
N ILE A 619 2.42 -44.80 0.63
CA ILE A 619 2.44 -44.37 -0.79
C ILE A 619 1.26 -43.44 -1.07
N GLY A 620 0.08 -43.75 -0.53
CA GLY A 620 -1.10 -42.87 -0.62
C GLY A 620 -0.84 -41.51 0.04
N LEU A 621 -0.17 -41.48 1.19
CA LEU A 621 0.20 -40.24 1.88
C LEU A 621 1.22 -39.39 1.09
N VAL A 622 2.18 -40.01 0.39
CA VAL A 622 3.09 -39.32 -0.54
C VAL A 622 2.30 -38.61 -1.65
N MET A 623 1.32 -39.28 -2.24
CA MET A 623 0.46 -38.70 -3.27
C MET A 623 -0.36 -37.52 -2.74
N ILE A 624 -0.91 -37.66 -1.53
CA ILE A 624 -1.66 -36.59 -0.85
C ILE A 624 -0.77 -35.37 -0.59
N GLY A 625 0.46 -35.58 -0.07
CA GLY A 625 1.41 -34.51 0.20
C GLY A 625 1.84 -33.76 -1.08
N PHE A 626 2.13 -34.51 -2.15
CA PHE A 626 2.43 -33.91 -3.46
C PHE A 626 1.30 -33.01 -3.93
N SER A 627 0.06 -33.51 -3.88
CA SER A 627 -1.10 -32.78 -4.38
C SER A 627 -1.43 -31.55 -3.54
N ALA A 628 -1.38 -31.65 -2.22
CA ALA A 628 -1.69 -30.53 -1.35
C ALA A 628 -0.68 -29.38 -1.49
N ASN A 629 0.60 -29.71 -1.68
CA ASN A 629 1.62 -28.72 -1.99
C ASN A 629 1.39 -28.07 -3.36
N ASP A 630 1.06 -28.86 -4.39
CA ASP A 630 0.78 -28.33 -5.73
C ASP A 630 -0.42 -27.37 -5.74
N PHE A 631 -1.50 -27.72 -5.01
CA PHE A 631 -2.69 -26.88 -4.89
C PHE A 631 -2.33 -25.52 -4.29
N SER A 632 -1.51 -25.53 -3.24
CA SER A 632 -1.05 -24.31 -2.59
C SER A 632 -0.15 -23.49 -3.50
N TYR A 633 0.80 -24.09 -4.20
CA TYR A 633 1.68 -23.35 -5.11
C TYR A 633 0.89 -22.74 -6.29
N VAL A 634 0.10 -23.57 -6.99
CA VAL A 634 -0.54 -23.19 -8.24
C VAL A 634 -1.68 -22.21 -8.02
N LEU A 635 -2.56 -22.45 -7.05
CA LEU A 635 -3.75 -21.61 -6.87
C LEU A 635 -3.41 -20.22 -6.32
N PHE A 636 -2.45 -20.14 -5.38
CA PHE A 636 -1.93 -18.84 -4.94
C PHE A 636 -1.20 -18.12 -6.08
N GLY A 637 -0.32 -18.81 -6.80
CA GLY A 637 0.39 -18.23 -7.94
C GLY A 637 -0.54 -17.75 -9.06
N TYR A 638 -1.59 -18.52 -9.35
CA TYR A 638 -2.60 -18.16 -10.35
C TYR A 638 -3.40 -16.92 -9.92
N ALA A 639 -3.81 -16.82 -8.65
CA ALA A 639 -4.49 -15.64 -8.12
C ALA A 639 -3.59 -14.41 -8.13
N THR A 640 -2.32 -14.55 -7.77
CA THR A 640 -1.35 -13.45 -7.84
C THR A 640 -1.17 -12.93 -9.26
N ASP A 641 -1.00 -13.83 -10.23
CA ASP A 641 -0.78 -13.42 -11.61
C ASP A 641 -2.05 -12.95 -12.34
N SER A 642 -3.24 -13.37 -11.90
CA SER A 642 -4.51 -13.02 -12.57
C SER A 642 -5.07 -11.66 -12.14
N TYR A 643 -4.85 -11.23 -10.89
CA TYR A 643 -5.53 -10.06 -10.32
C TYR A 643 -4.67 -8.78 -10.24
N GLY A 644 -3.39 -8.81 -10.65
CA GLY A 644 -2.52 -7.63 -10.74
C GLY A 644 -2.57 -6.76 -9.47
N LYS A 645 -3.08 -5.53 -9.58
CA LYS A 645 -3.27 -4.60 -8.44
C LYS A 645 -4.14 -5.13 -7.28
N HIS A 646 -4.99 -6.12 -7.54
CA HIS A 646 -5.85 -6.76 -6.54
C HIS A 646 -5.34 -8.14 -6.09
N ALA A 647 -4.13 -8.55 -6.50
CA ALA A 647 -3.51 -9.82 -6.17
C ALA A 647 -3.47 -10.10 -4.67
N ALA A 648 -3.05 -9.12 -3.87
CA ALA A 648 -2.99 -9.23 -2.41
C ALA A 648 -4.35 -9.59 -1.79
N SER A 649 -5.43 -8.92 -2.22
CA SER A 649 -6.78 -9.19 -1.72
C SER A 649 -7.32 -10.54 -2.15
N ALA A 650 -7.02 -10.99 -3.38
CA ALA A 650 -7.40 -12.33 -3.85
C ALA A 650 -6.67 -13.44 -3.07
N VAL A 651 -5.37 -13.26 -2.82
CA VAL A 651 -4.55 -14.16 -1.97
C VAL A 651 -5.08 -14.22 -0.53
N SER A 652 -5.43 -13.07 0.05
CA SER A 652 -6.07 -13.00 1.36
C SER A 652 -7.40 -13.76 1.41
N ALA A 653 -8.22 -13.68 0.36
CA ALA A 653 -9.49 -14.40 0.27
C ALA A 653 -9.29 -15.93 0.26
N ILE A 654 -8.32 -16.41 -0.52
CA ILE A 654 -7.95 -17.84 -0.57
C ILE A 654 -7.41 -18.30 0.80
N SER A 655 -6.52 -17.50 1.41
CA SER A 655 -5.94 -17.83 2.73
C SER A 655 -7.02 -17.91 3.81
N LEU A 656 -8.00 -16.99 3.81
CA LEU A 656 -9.12 -16.95 4.76
C LEU A 656 -9.94 -18.23 4.74
N THR A 657 -10.37 -18.69 3.55
CA THR A 657 -11.16 -19.92 3.44
C THR A 657 -10.32 -21.13 3.87
N ARG A 658 -9.05 -21.15 3.47
CA ARG A 658 -8.09 -22.19 3.82
C ARG A 658 -7.92 -22.36 5.33
N THR A 659 -7.68 -21.26 6.06
CA THR A 659 -7.46 -21.30 7.52
C THR A 659 -8.73 -21.65 8.28
N LEU A 660 -9.90 -21.16 7.86
CA LEU A 660 -11.18 -21.54 8.46
C LEU A 660 -11.46 -23.04 8.32
N THR A 661 -11.30 -23.59 7.10
CA THR A 661 -11.52 -25.00 6.86
C THR A 661 -10.53 -25.86 7.66
N ALA A 662 -9.24 -25.49 7.69
CA ALA A 662 -8.24 -26.15 8.53
C ALA A 662 -8.60 -26.11 10.03
N GLY A 663 -9.20 -25.02 10.51
CA GLY A 663 -9.61 -24.88 11.91
C GLY A 663 -10.81 -25.74 12.30
N VAL A 664 -11.65 -26.09 11.33
CA VAL A 664 -12.86 -26.89 11.55
C VAL A 664 -12.60 -28.39 11.42
N PHE A 665 -11.73 -28.81 10.50
CA PHE A 665 -11.49 -30.24 10.21
C PHE A 665 -11.17 -31.09 11.45
N PRO A 666 -10.23 -30.69 12.33
CA PRO A 666 -9.91 -31.46 13.52
C PRO A 666 -11.09 -31.65 14.50
N LEU A 667 -12.06 -30.71 14.52
CA LEU A 667 -13.17 -30.72 15.49
C LEU A 667 -14.13 -31.91 15.32
N PHE A 668 -14.23 -32.46 14.11
CA PHE A 668 -15.09 -33.60 13.79
C PHE A 668 -14.30 -34.84 13.33
N THR A 669 -13.01 -34.71 13.01
CA THR A 669 -12.24 -35.81 12.40
C THR A 669 -12.15 -37.03 13.33
N HIS A 670 -11.96 -36.80 14.64
CA HIS A 670 -11.93 -37.89 15.61
C HIS A 670 -13.23 -38.70 15.60
N GLN A 671 -14.38 -38.03 15.68
CA GLN A 671 -15.71 -38.65 15.68
C GLN A 671 -16.00 -39.35 14.35
N MET A 672 -15.55 -38.76 13.24
CA MET A 672 -15.71 -39.33 11.91
C MET A 672 -14.95 -40.65 11.76
N TYR A 673 -13.68 -40.71 12.18
CA TYR A 673 -12.86 -41.92 12.07
C TYR A 673 -13.22 -43.00 13.09
N THR A 674 -13.55 -42.62 14.32
CA THR A 674 -13.97 -43.58 15.36
C THR A 674 -15.39 -44.10 15.16
N GLY A 675 -16.32 -43.26 14.69
CA GLY A 675 -17.73 -43.61 14.51
C GLY A 675 -18.03 -44.35 13.21
N LEU A 676 -17.46 -43.91 12.08
CA LEU A 676 -17.70 -44.55 10.76
C LEU A 676 -16.67 -45.66 10.45
N GLY A 677 -15.54 -45.65 11.16
CA GLY A 677 -14.36 -46.46 10.84
C GLY A 677 -13.47 -45.79 9.79
N SER A 678 -12.15 -46.01 9.91
CA SER A 678 -11.13 -45.34 9.10
C SER A 678 -11.35 -45.51 7.59
N ASN A 679 -11.66 -46.73 7.12
CA ASN A 679 -11.86 -46.98 5.70
C ASN A 679 -13.03 -46.16 5.11
N VAL A 680 -14.16 -46.06 5.84
CA VAL A 680 -15.34 -45.31 5.38
C VAL A 680 -15.08 -43.82 5.43
N ALA A 681 -14.52 -43.33 6.54
CA ALA A 681 -14.16 -41.93 6.73
C ALA A 681 -13.24 -41.43 5.60
N THR A 682 -12.16 -42.16 5.30
CA THR A 682 -11.26 -41.82 4.19
C THR A 682 -11.93 -41.98 2.83
N SER A 683 -12.79 -42.99 2.62
CA SER A 683 -13.53 -43.15 1.35
C SER A 683 -14.46 -41.97 1.06
N ILE A 684 -15.08 -41.37 2.08
CA ILE A 684 -15.89 -40.15 1.91
C ILE A 684 -15.01 -39.01 1.41
N LEU A 685 -13.84 -38.80 2.03
CA LEU A 685 -12.88 -37.78 1.59
C LEU A 685 -12.38 -38.06 0.16
N ALA A 686 -12.12 -39.33 -0.17
CA ALA A 686 -11.70 -39.75 -1.51
C ALA A 686 -12.79 -39.51 -2.57
N ALA A 687 -14.06 -39.77 -2.23
CA ALA A 687 -15.19 -39.51 -3.11
C ALA A 687 -15.34 -38.00 -3.39
N VAL A 688 -15.21 -37.15 -2.36
CA VAL A 688 -15.21 -35.69 -2.53
C VAL A 688 -14.04 -35.26 -3.40
N ALA A 689 -12.82 -35.75 -3.16
CA ALA A 689 -11.65 -35.44 -3.99
C ALA A 689 -11.85 -35.89 -5.45
N SER A 690 -12.52 -37.01 -5.68
CA SER A 690 -12.85 -37.52 -7.01
C SER A 690 -13.82 -36.60 -7.77
N LEU A 691 -14.78 -35.98 -7.06
CA LEU A 691 -15.67 -34.96 -7.62
C LEU A 691 -14.91 -33.69 -8.03
N PHE A 692 -13.78 -33.38 -7.40
CA PHE A 692 -12.97 -32.22 -7.78
C PHE A 692 -11.86 -32.55 -8.78
N ALA A 693 -11.54 -33.83 -9.00
CA ALA A 693 -10.45 -34.26 -9.88
C ALA A 693 -10.61 -33.80 -11.34
N PHE A 694 -11.83 -33.59 -11.82
CA PHE A 694 -12.09 -33.10 -13.19
C PHE A 694 -12.06 -31.57 -13.32
N THR A 695 -12.12 -30.84 -12.21
CA THR A 695 -12.19 -29.37 -12.22
C THR A 695 -10.98 -28.67 -12.85
N PRO A 696 -9.72 -29.14 -12.72
CA PRO A 696 -8.58 -28.52 -13.41
C PRO A 696 -8.75 -28.53 -14.93
N PHE A 697 -9.31 -29.59 -15.52
CA PHE A 697 -9.47 -29.72 -16.96
C PHE A 697 -10.52 -28.73 -17.50
N LEU A 698 -11.57 -28.47 -16.71
CA LEU A 698 -12.52 -27.41 -17.01
C LEU A 698 -11.84 -26.04 -16.98
N PHE A 699 -10.96 -25.80 -16.00
CA PHE A 699 -10.21 -24.55 -15.90
C PHE A 699 -9.17 -24.38 -17.02
N LEU A 700 -8.48 -25.43 -17.44
CA LEU A 700 -7.58 -25.36 -18.59
C LEU A 700 -8.31 -25.02 -19.90
N LYS A 701 -9.58 -25.42 -20.03
CA LYS A 701 -10.39 -25.17 -21.22
C LYS A 701 -11.15 -23.84 -21.20
N TYR A 702 -11.61 -23.40 -20.02
CA TYR A 702 -12.50 -22.24 -19.86
C TYR A 702 -11.91 -21.12 -18.99
N GLY A 703 -10.73 -21.29 -18.41
CA GLY A 703 -10.11 -20.37 -17.45
C GLY A 703 -9.92 -18.97 -18.00
N GLU A 704 -9.41 -18.85 -19.22
CA GLU A 704 -9.26 -17.55 -19.91
C GLU A 704 -10.61 -16.83 -20.05
N LYS A 705 -11.66 -17.54 -20.49
CA LYS A 705 -13.02 -16.99 -20.60
C LYS A 705 -13.62 -16.60 -19.24
N LEU A 706 -13.29 -17.32 -18.18
CA LEU A 706 -13.73 -17.00 -16.82
C LEU A 706 -12.99 -15.76 -16.29
N ARG A 707 -11.69 -15.64 -16.58
CA ARG A 707 -10.87 -14.48 -16.24
C ARG A 707 -11.39 -13.22 -16.93
N HIS A 708 -11.70 -13.27 -18.22
CA HIS A 708 -12.31 -12.15 -18.96
C HIS A 708 -13.67 -11.69 -18.40
N LYS A 709 -14.43 -12.59 -17.76
CA LYS A 709 -15.71 -12.23 -17.15
C LYS A 709 -15.55 -11.58 -15.76
N SER A 710 -14.37 -11.69 -15.15
CA SER A 710 -14.10 -11.01 -13.87
C SER A 710 -13.75 -9.56 -14.12
N LYS A 711 -14.55 -8.66 -13.56
CA LYS A 711 -14.31 -7.21 -13.59
C LYS A 711 -12.99 -6.82 -12.92
N PHE A 712 -12.48 -7.62 -11.99
CA PHE A 712 -11.26 -7.31 -11.23
C PHE A 712 -9.99 -7.86 -11.89
N ALA A 713 -10.12 -8.93 -12.69
CA ALA A 713 -9.00 -9.50 -13.44
C ALA A 713 -8.79 -8.84 -14.81
N ALA A 714 -9.82 -8.19 -15.37
CA ALA A 714 -9.77 -7.50 -16.65
C ALA A 714 -8.75 -6.33 -16.68
N ASP A 715 -8.62 -5.56 -15.60
CA ASP A 715 -7.68 -4.43 -15.52
C ASP A 715 -6.20 -4.86 -15.67
N ASN A 716 -5.87 -6.09 -15.25
CA ASN A 716 -4.52 -6.66 -15.40
C ASN A 716 -4.29 -7.19 -16.83
N GLU A 717 -5.35 -7.43 -17.58
CA GLU A 717 -5.30 -7.89 -18.96
C GLU A 717 -4.98 -6.77 -19.95
N GLU A 718 -5.54 -5.57 -19.76
CA GLU A 718 -5.14 -4.39 -20.53
C GLU A 718 -3.64 -4.08 -20.33
N ALA A 719 -3.13 -4.22 -19.10
CA ALA A 719 -1.70 -4.12 -18.80
C ALA A 719 -0.88 -5.24 -19.47
N LEU A 720 -1.40 -6.48 -19.50
CA LEU A 720 -0.77 -7.61 -20.20
C LEU A 720 -0.67 -7.37 -21.72
N GLU A 721 -1.70 -6.80 -22.34
CA GLU A 721 -1.71 -6.46 -23.77
C GLU A 721 -0.73 -5.34 -24.09
N GLN A 722 -0.70 -4.28 -23.27
CA GLN A 722 0.25 -3.19 -23.40
C GLN A 722 1.70 -3.66 -23.22
N GLU A 723 2.00 -4.50 -22.24
CA GLU A 723 3.35 -5.06 -22.07
C GLU A 723 3.78 -5.94 -23.25
N ASN A 724 2.89 -6.77 -23.78
CA ASN A 724 3.19 -7.58 -24.96
C ASN A 724 3.42 -6.72 -26.21
N PHE A 725 2.81 -5.53 -26.29
CA PHE A 725 3.07 -4.56 -27.34
C PHE A 725 4.46 -3.92 -27.16
N HIS A 726 4.80 -3.43 -25.96
CA HIS A 726 6.11 -2.85 -25.67
C HIS A 726 7.28 -3.85 -25.79
N MET A 727 7.06 -5.13 -25.49
CA MET A 727 8.08 -6.18 -25.69
C MET A 727 8.34 -6.48 -27.18
N LYS A 728 7.44 -6.08 -28.08
CA LYS A 728 7.69 -6.13 -29.53
C LYS A 728 8.42 -4.89 -30.04
N ASP A 729 8.20 -3.73 -29.42
CA ASP A 729 8.77 -2.43 -29.86
C ASP A 729 10.18 -2.13 -29.30
N LYS A 730 10.64 -2.85 -28.26
CA LYS A 730 12.03 -2.73 -27.75
C LYS A 730 13.10 -3.35 -28.68
N HIS A 731 12.70 -3.86 -29.85
CA HIS A 731 13.54 -4.40 -30.92
C HIS A 731 12.98 -3.98 -32.28
#